data_AF-A0A3M1V6I1-F1
#
_entry.id   AF-A0A3M1V6I1-F1
#
_cell.length_a   1.000
_cell.length_b   1.000
_cell.length_c   1.000
_cell.angle_alpha   90.00
_cell.angle_beta   90.00
_cell.angle_gamma   90.00
#
_symmetry.space_group_name_H-M   'P 1'
#
loop_
_entity.id
_entity.type
_entity.pdbx_description
1 polymer ?
#
loop_
_entity_poly.entity_id
_entity_poly.type
_entity_poly.pdbx_seq_one_letter_code
_entity_poly.pdbx_strand_id
1 'polypeptide(L)'
;MTVFAFRISRMLFVGGLLAAFLGAGPCSVKAEQGLVRGQAAEFRQGDSVQSIVRLRTTRETPVSGPTYHVLLVDTSASQVGLLRQFALDAVRGYVAGLPQSDRVALMALDVRAVELHSGFVAPGSTQWRNAMGALKRRVPLGAADLPAGVVAAAKRLEGVAGRRAVAYFGDGMSVANLANVEQVRTLAESLAKRRIVFHGLLIGDRVDWELPAIFAHHSGGQIAFALRPNGDAEEAGTLGRTLAASARRPVLYVDRYTVNGQREPVNLLPLPLRSDRDTVWVIGGELPARFTVTIHGRRGDAQTVDSVVVERDSRAIAEQWAFLMPLARRLARLQGLNPLAGDTVLAAYRNLYDVAVENMLAAARRAYFAQDYRSARQLAAAVLEVAPGHTAAQKLLERTKRHAGPAANRGNGLAGEATAGRRTSVADASIRPVAQVVPKPPAPPSDTAQTPETSGGSQGAPPALIEEIETRRRIKAERLRLQVTNDIETARKIAAEDPEAALSLLKRSRGTVLAATDIDPAVRQELSRRLQGVIAEVQSRIEVRRQQQIQAQERRAVVEAEQLLIEQTLRDDERLENLIDQIRALIDEGIRGDDDAYKEARSVAEAAISIRPKSGTAAAAKFTADAADQLNVAFRLRTLRANRFLEALEQVERSHVPFPDEPPIRWPAPEVWKALSERRKKWASVDLHKVTKAEERINEELDNQTELEFADTPLRDAIGFIADQHRIQIIIDEAALTEEGISGDDPVNLVLSGVTLRSALKIMLEPLGLTYVIEDEVMKITTEVAAEEKLSTRVYPVGDLVIPVTTPIGGLGGFGGLGGFGGGLG
;
A
#
# COMPACT_ATOMS: atom_id res chain seq x y z
N MET A 1 62.02 28.22 3.90
CA MET A 1 61.19 28.77 4.99
C MET A 1 60.47 27.59 5.65
N THR A 2 60.98 27.02 6.76
CA THR A 2 60.56 27.29 8.17
C THR A 2 59.09 26.89 8.38
N VAL A 3 58.60 26.03 9.28
CA VAL A 3 59.11 25.33 10.49
C VAL A 3 57.99 24.40 11.06
N PHE A 4 58.39 23.26 11.65
CA PHE A 4 57.80 22.44 12.76
C PHE A 4 56.38 21.83 12.67
N ALA A 5 56.03 20.59 13.03
CA ALA A 5 56.58 19.44 13.80
C ALA A 5 55.74 19.08 15.06
N PHE A 6 55.75 17.76 15.36
CA PHE A 6 55.40 17.00 16.58
C PHE A 6 53.94 16.51 16.80
N ARG A 7 53.65 15.32 17.39
CA ARG A 7 54.24 13.95 17.52
C ARG A 7 53.41 13.18 18.58
N ILE A 8 53.48 11.83 18.55
CA ILE A 8 53.38 10.86 19.68
C ILE A 8 51.93 10.59 20.21
N SER A 9 51.46 9.35 20.45
CA SER A 9 52.15 8.16 20.97
C SER A 9 51.57 6.81 20.50
N ARG A 10 52.44 5.80 20.56
CA ARG A 10 52.27 4.39 20.22
C ARG A 10 52.69 3.59 21.47
N MET A 11 51.99 2.50 21.79
CA MET A 11 52.37 1.47 22.77
C MET A 11 51.64 0.20 22.27
N LEU A 12 52.20 -0.86 21.66
CA LEU A 12 53.50 -1.56 21.67
C LEU A 12 53.78 -2.28 23.00
N PHE A 13 53.54 -3.60 23.02
CA PHE A 13 54.49 -4.71 23.31
C PHE A 13 53.69 -6.02 23.56
N VAL A 14 54.10 -7.28 23.33
CA VAL A 14 55.14 -8.02 22.56
C VAL A 14 55.18 -9.43 23.19
N GLY A 15 55.58 -10.45 22.42
CA GLY A 15 56.12 -11.72 22.90
C GLY A 15 55.24 -12.91 22.53
N GLY A 16 55.61 -13.87 21.68
CA GLY A 16 56.92 -14.33 21.22
C GLY A 16 57.35 -15.57 22.00
N LEU A 17 57.33 -16.76 21.40
CA LEU A 17 58.53 -17.60 21.17
C LEU A 17 58.22 -18.96 20.49
N LEU A 18 59.20 -19.35 19.69
CA LEU A 18 59.54 -20.58 18.97
C LEU A 18 59.50 -21.91 19.77
N ALA A 19 59.18 -23.02 19.09
CA ALA A 19 59.88 -24.32 19.20
C ALA A 19 59.60 -25.21 17.97
N ALA A 20 60.61 -25.96 17.50
CA ALA A 20 60.66 -26.70 16.24
C ALA A 20 60.97 -28.21 16.43
N PHE A 21 60.70 -29.02 15.38
CA PHE A 21 61.11 -30.43 15.08
C PHE A 21 60.47 -31.57 15.93
N LEU A 22 60.06 -32.76 15.45
CA LEU A 22 60.32 -33.65 14.30
C LEU A 22 59.13 -34.65 14.13
N GLY A 23 58.87 -35.19 12.92
CA GLY A 23 58.15 -36.48 12.75
C GLY A 23 57.20 -36.58 11.54
N ALA A 24 57.38 -37.61 10.70
CA ALA A 24 56.90 -37.71 9.31
C ALA A 24 55.50 -38.35 9.08
N GLY A 25 54.76 -37.78 8.11
CA GLY A 25 53.82 -38.45 7.15
C GLY A 25 52.38 -38.82 7.60
N PRO A 26 51.40 -39.00 6.68
CA PRO A 26 51.26 -38.49 5.31
C PRO A 26 49.99 -37.62 5.08
N CYS A 27 50.01 -36.81 4.01
CA CYS A 27 48.88 -36.10 3.38
C CYS A 27 47.95 -35.26 4.29
N SER A 28 48.39 -34.02 4.58
CA SER A 28 47.46 -32.95 4.94
C SER A 28 46.68 -32.53 3.69
N VAL A 29 45.40 -32.91 3.64
CA VAL A 29 44.39 -32.15 2.88
C VAL A 29 44.43 -30.74 3.45
N LYS A 30 44.91 -29.78 2.66
CA LYS A 30 44.80 -28.35 2.99
C LYS A 30 43.34 -28.08 3.33
N ALA A 31 43.06 -27.68 4.57
CA ALA A 31 41.77 -27.15 4.96
C ALA A 31 41.53 -25.88 4.13
N GLU A 32 40.73 -26.00 3.07
CA GLU A 32 40.18 -24.85 2.37
C GLU A 32 39.38 -24.01 3.39
N GLN A 33 39.65 -22.71 3.41
CA GLN A 33 38.82 -21.76 4.16
C GLN A 33 37.37 -21.90 3.69
N GLY A 34 36.46 -22.23 4.60
CA GLY A 34 35.09 -22.69 4.30
C GLY A 34 34.32 -21.83 3.31
N LEU A 35 33.62 -22.48 2.38
CA LEU A 35 32.87 -21.86 1.28
C LEU A 35 31.49 -21.34 1.71
N VAL A 36 31.13 -21.51 2.99
CA VAL A 36 29.87 -21.08 3.62
C VAL A 36 30.18 -20.25 4.86
N ARG A 37 29.39 -19.20 5.09
CA ARG A 37 29.33 -18.45 6.35
C ARG A 37 28.01 -18.72 7.04
N GLY A 38 28.02 -18.75 8.37
CA GLY A 38 26.82 -18.95 9.16
C GLY A 38 26.76 -18.08 10.41
N GLN A 39 25.54 -17.73 10.81
CA GLN A 39 25.19 -17.10 12.07
C GLN A 39 24.05 -17.89 12.72
N ALA A 40 24.01 -17.94 14.05
CA ALA A 40 22.95 -18.63 14.75
C ALA A 40 22.43 -17.83 15.96
N ALA A 41 21.12 -17.91 16.20
CA ALA A 41 20.48 -17.38 17.40
C ALA A 41 19.63 -18.46 18.05
N GLU A 42 19.61 -18.49 19.38
CA GLU A 42 18.74 -19.37 20.17
C GLU A 42 17.69 -18.54 20.90
N PHE A 43 16.48 -19.11 20.99
CA PHE A 43 15.35 -18.51 21.64
C PHE A 43 14.77 -19.48 22.65
N ARG A 44 14.55 -19.00 23.87
CA ARG A 44 13.95 -19.76 24.96
C ARG A 44 12.64 -19.13 25.38
N GLN A 45 11.60 -19.94 25.53
CA GLN A 45 10.34 -19.53 26.14
C GLN A 45 9.73 -20.70 26.91
N GLY A 46 9.66 -20.56 28.24
CA GLY A 46 9.40 -21.70 29.12
C GLY A 46 10.46 -22.79 28.93
N ASP A 47 10.01 -24.03 28.78
CA ASP A 47 10.87 -25.20 28.52
C ASP A 47 11.18 -25.43 27.03
N SER A 48 10.63 -24.60 26.13
CA SER A 48 10.84 -24.75 24.68
C SER A 48 12.06 -23.96 24.20
N VAL A 49 12.96 -24.63 23.49
CA VAL A 49 14.12 -24.02 22.84
C VAL A 49 14.04 -24.20 21.32
N GLN A 50 14.19 -23.10 20.59
CA GLN A 50 14.36 -23.13 19.14
C GLN A 50 15.60 -22.35 18.73
N SER A 51 16.27 -22.84 17.70
CA SER A 51 17.50 -22.23 17.17
C SER A 51 17.30 -21.88 15.70
N ILE A 52 17.77 -20.71 15.29
CA ILE A 52 17.72 -20.24 13.90
C ILE A 52 19.15 -20.12 13.40
N VAL A 53 19.41 -20.68 12.22
CA VAL A 53 20.71 -20.63 11.57
C VAL A 53 20.55 -19.98 10.21
N ARG A 54 21.32 -18.93 9.93
CA ARG A 54 21.40 -18.33 8.59
C ARG A 54 22.68 -18.80 7.93
N LEU A 55 22.58 -19.36 6.73
CA LEU A 55 23.72 -19.83 5.95
C LEU A 55 23.78 -19.15 4.58
N ARG A 56 24.99 -18.79 4.14
CA ARG A 56 25.24 -18.18 2.82
C ARG A 56 26.56 -18.70 2.25
N THR A 57 26.63 -18.90 0.94
CA THR A 57 27.91 -19.25 0.29
C THR A 57 28.78 -18.01 0.09
N THR A 58 30.10 -18.15 0.21
CA THR A 58 31.07 -17.06 0.10
C THR A 58 31.71 -16.93 -1.28
N ARG A 59 31.61 -17.98 -2.12
CA ARG A 59 32.16 -18.00 -3.49
C ARG A 59 31.12 -18.42 -4.53
N GLU A 60 30.97 -17.59 -5.55
CA GLU A 60 30.32 -17.94 -6.81
C GLU A 60 31.34 -18.63 -7.71
N THR A 61 31.15 -19.90 -8.06
CA THR A 61 31.80 -20.42 -9.27
C THR A 61 30.88 -20.15 -10.45
N PRO A 62 31.35 -19.47 -11.50
CA PRO A 62 30.59 -19.28 -12.72
C PRO A 62 30.21 -20.65 -13.29
N VAL A 63 28.92 -20.88 -13.48
CA VAL A 63 28.44 -22.07 -14.19
C VAL A 63 28.22 -21.68 -15.64
N SER A 64 28.91 -22.36 -16.55
CA SER A 64 28.80 -22.15 -17.99
C SER A 64 27.51 -22.78 -18.54
N GLY A 65 26.99 -22.22 -19.63
CA GLY A 65 25.84 -22.76 -20.36
C GLY A 65 24.54 -21.93 -20.23
N PRO A 66 23.59 -22.18 -21.14
CA PRO A 66 22.33 -21.43 -21.22
C PRO A 66 21.43 -21.72 -20.02
N THR A 67 20.66 -20.71 -19.63
CA THR A 67 19.55 -20.87 -18.68
C THR A 67 18.23 -20.82 -19.44
N TYR A 68 17.36 -21.76 -19.14
CA TYR A 68 16.01 -21.84 -19.67
C TYR A 68 15.04 -21.30 -18.63
N HIS A 69 14.30 -20.27 -19.02
CA HIS A 69 13.40 -19.51 -18.16
C HIS A 69 11.96 -19.71 -18.62
N VAL A 70 11.08 -20.10 -17.70
CA VAL A 70 9.63 -20.00 -17.90
C VAL A 70 9.12 -18.79 -17.14
N LEU A 71 8.56 -17.81 -17.86
CA LEU A 71 7.94 -16.63 -17.27
C LEU A 71 6.44 -16.90 -17.13
N LEU A 72 5.98 -16.99 -15.88
CA LEU A 72 4.60 -17.25 -15.50
C LEU A 72 3.96 -15.94 -15.08
N VAL A 73 3.11 -15.36 -15.92
CA VAL A 73 2.48 -14.06 -15.68
C VAL A 73 1.04 -14.26 -15.27
N ASP A 74 0.70 -13.77 -14.09
CA ASP A 74 -0.66 -13.81 -13.57
C ASP A 74 -1.59 -12.92 -14.40
N THR A 75 -2.64 -13.54 -14.90
CA THR A 75 -3.70 -12.95 -15.72
C THR A 75 -5.07 -13.14 -15.10
N SER A 76 -5.12 -13.32 -13.77
CA SER A 76 -6.37 -13.32 -13.00
C SER A 76 -6.99 -11.93 -12.90
N ALA A 77 -8.22 -11.87 -12.41
CA ALA A 77 -8.98 -10.63 -12.27
C ALA A 77 -8.37 -9.63 -11.26
N SER A 78 -7.49 -10.07 -10.35
CA SER A 78 -6.77 -9.17 -9.43
C SER A 78 -5.60 -8.44 -10.11
N GLN A 79 -5.16 -8.89 -11.29
CA GLN A 79 -4.03 -8.34 -12.03
C GLN A 79 -4.50 -7.51 -13.24
N VAL A 80 -5.24 -6.43 -12.95
CA VAL A 80 -5.82 -5.50 -13.93
C VAL A 80 -5.22 -4.09 -13.78
N GLY A 81 -5.49 -3.21 -14.75
CA GLY A 81 -5.11 -1.80 -14.69
C GLY A 81 -3.60 -1.58 -14.50
N LEU A 82 -3.25 -0.81 -13.48
CA LEU A 82 -1.87 -0.43 -13.16
C LEU A 82 -0.99 -1.64 -12.81
N LEU A 83 -1.53 -2.61 -12.06
CA LEU A 83 -0.79 -3.81 -11.65
C LEU A 83 -0.37 -4.64 -12.87
N ARG A 84 -1.28 -4.75 -13.84
CA ARG A 84 -1.02 -5.42 -15.12
C ARG A 84 0.05 -4.72 -15.94
N GLN A 85 -0.01 -3.38 -16.02
CA GLN A 85 1.01 -2.60 -16.73
C GLN A 85 2.38 -2.82 -16.10
N PHE A 86 2.46 -2.73 -14.76
CA PHE A 86 3.68 -3.00 -13.99
C PHE A 86 4.23 -4.41 -14.24
N ALA A 87 3.38 -5.44 -14.23
CA ALA A 87 3.78 -6.82 -14.52
C ALA A 87 4.35 -6.96 -15.95
N LEU A 88 3.72 -6.36 -16.95
CA LEU A 88 4.21 -6.37 -18.33
C LEU A 88 5.57 -5.68 -18.47
N ASP A 89 5.77 -4.55 -17.79
CA ASP A 89 7.03 -3.81 -17.83
C ASP A 89 8.14 -4.55 -17.06
N ALA A 90 7.81 -5.20 -15.95
CA ALA A 90 8.73 -6.08 -15.23
C ALA A 90 9.15 -7.30 -16.06
N VAL A 91 8.23 -7.92 -16.81
CA VAL A 91 8.54 -9.02 -17.74
C VAL A 91 9.47 -8.54 -18.86
N ARG A 92 9.26 -7.34 -19.41
CA ARG A 92 10.19 -6.74 -20.39
C ARG A 92 11.56 -6.50 -19.77
N GLY A 93 11.62 -5.96 -18.55
CA GLY A 93 12.85 -5.75 -17.80
C GLY A 93 13.60 -7.06 -17.56
N TYR A 94 12.90 -8.12 -17.16
CA TYR A 94 13.47 -9.45 -16.94
C TYR A 94 14.14 -9.96 -18.21
N VAL A 95 13.43 -9.98 -19.34
CA VAL A 95 14.00 -10.48 -20.60
C VAL A 95 15.10 -9.58 -21.16
N ALA A 96 15.00 -8.27 -21.00
CA ALA A 96 16.07 -7.34 -21.37
C ALA A 96 17.36 -7.54 -20.55
N GLY A 97 17.25 -8.06 -19.33
CA GLY A 97 18.40 -8.42 -18.47
C GLY A 97 19.06 -9.76 -18.82
N LEU A 98 18.50 -10.55 -19.75
CA LEU A 98 19.03 -11.86 -20.11
C LEU A 98 20.02 -11.79 -21.28
N PRO A 99 21.07 -12.63 -21.29
CA PRO A 99 21.95 -12.77 -22.44
C PRO A 99 21.25 -13.50 -23.60
N GLN A 100 21.71 -13.28 -24.83
CA GLN A 100 21.18 -13.94 -26.04
C GLN A 100 21.37 -15.47 -26.06
N SER A 101 22.28 -16.00 -25.23
CA SER A 101 22.46 -17.45 -25.06
C SER A 101 21.35 -18.11 -24.25
N ASP A 102 20.62 -17.36 -23.42
CA ASP A 102 19.51 -17.91 -22.64
C ASP A 102 18.28 -18.18 -23.53
N ARG A 103 17.31 -18.90 -22.97
CA ARG A 103 16.09 -19.27 -23.66
C ARG A 103 14.88 -18.97 -22.76
N VAL A 104 13.83 -18.41 -23.35
CA VAL A 104 12.62 -18.00 -22.62
C VAL A 104 11.37 -18.66 -23.19
N ALA A 105 10.43 -18.98 -22.31
CA ALA A 105 9.07 -19.40 -22.65
C ALA A 105 8.07 -18.57 -21.82
N LEU A 106 7.00 -18.08 -22.45
CA LEU A 106 6.00 -17.24 -21.80
C LEU A 106 4.69 -17.99 -21.59
N MET A 107 4.19 -17.98 -20.35
CA MET A 107 2.91 -18.56 -19.95
C MET A 107 2.05 -17.50 -19.26
N ALA A 108 0.77 -17.44 -19.63
CA ALA A 108 -0.25 -16.73 -18.89
C ALA A 108 -0.86 -17.67 -17.85
N LEU A 109 -1.06 -17.20 -16.62
CA LEU A 109 -1.63 -17.95 -15.51
C LEU A 109 -3.00 -17.41 -15.14
N ASP A 110 -4.02 -18.25 -15.21
CA ASP A 110 -5.33 -18.04 -14.59
C ASP A 110 -5.71 -19.33 -13.84
N VAL A 111 -6.91 -19.89 -14.05
CA VAL A 111 -7.28 -21.21 -13.52
C VAL A 111 -6.33 -22.29 -14.04
N ARG A 112 -5.67 -22.06 -15.19
CA ARG A 112 -4.59 -22.90 -15.71
C ARG A 112 -3.47 -22.05 -16.30
N ALA A 113 -2.29 -22.66 -16.47
CA ALA A 113 -1.23 -22.05 -17.27
C ALA A 113 -1.46 -22.32 -18.77
N VAL A 114 -1.37 -21.27 -19.58
CA VAL A 114 -1.49 -21.32 -21.04
C VAL A 114 -0.21 -20.78 -21.68
N GLU A 115 0.45 -21.60 -22.49
CA GLU A 115 1.61 -21.20 -23.29
C GLU A 115 1.19 -20.19 -24.38
N LEU A 116 1.96 -19.11 -24.52
CA LEU A 116 1.68 -18.05 -25.50
C LEU A 116 2.46 -18.20 -26.80
N HIS A 117 3.39 -19.15 -26.85
CA HIS A 117 4.10 -19.58 -28.05
C HIS A 117 4.64 -20.99 -27.83
N SER A 118 4.89 -21.71 -28.92
CA SER A 118 5.58 -23.00 -28.87
C SER A 118 7.07 -22.81 -28.63
N GLY A 119 7.72 -23.78 -27.97
CA GLY A 119 9.18 -23.80 -27.95
C GLY A 119 9.80 -22.87 -26.91
N PHE A 120 11.12 -22.92 -26.84
CA PHE A 120 11.96 -22.02 -26.06
C PHE A 120 12.65 -21.10 -27.06
N VAL A 121 12.52 -19.78 -26.90
CA VAL A 121 12.98 -18.80 -27.89
C VAL A 121 14.08 -17.90 -27.32
N ALA A 122 14.86 -17.27 -28.18
CA ALA A 122 15.87 -16.30 -27.74
C ALA A 122 15.21 -15.02 -27.19
N PRO A 123 15.77 -14.40 -26.13
CA PRO A 123 15.33 -13.11 -25.61
C PRO A 123 15.21 -12.04 -26.70
N GLY A 124 14.04 -11.42 -26.83
CA GLY A 124 13.81 -10.34 -27.81
C GLY A 124 13.58 -10.80 -29.26
N SER A 125 13.56 -12.11 -29.53
CA SER A 125 13.20 -12.66 -30.85
C SER A 125 11.81 -12.18 -31.33
N THR A 126 11.55 -12.27 -32.64
CA THR A 126 10.23 -11.94 -33.20
C THR A 126 9.11 -12.80 -32.58
N GLN A 127 9.38 -14.08 -32.33
CA GLN A 127 8.45 -14.98 -31.62
C GLN A 127 8.16 -14.49 -30.20
N TRP A 128 9.18 -14.03 -29.45
CA TRP A 128 9.00 -13.44 -28.12
C TRP A 128 8.14 -12.17 -28.17
N ARG A 129 8.40 -11.27 -29.12
CA ARG A 129 7.61 -10.04 -29.30
C ARG A 129 6.15 -10.34 -29.62
N ASN A 130 5.89 -11.35 -30.46
CA ASN A 130 4.53 -11.81 -30.76
C ASN A 130 3.82 -12.37 -29.52
N ALA A 131 4.52 -13.17 -28.72
CA ALA A 131 3.99 -13.72 -27.46
C ALA A 131 3.65 -12.61 -26.45
N MET A 132 4.50 -11.60 -26.30
CA MET A 132 4.20 -10.42 -25.46
C MET A 132 2.99 -9.64 -25.99
N GLY A 133 2.83 -9.55 -27.32
CA GLY A 133 1.63 -8.99 -27.94
C GLY A 133 0.36 -9.78 -27.61
N ALA A 134 0.44 -11.12 -27.65
CA ALA A 134 -0.65 -12.00 -27.25
C ALA A 134 -0.99 -11.86 -25.76
N LEU A 135 0.02 -11.81 -24.88
CA LEU A 135 -0.17 -11.56 -23.45
C LEU A 135 -0.89 -10.24 -23.21
N LYS A 136 -0.45 -9.16 -23.87
CA LYS A 136 -1.04 -7.81 -23.74
C LYS A 136 -2.52 -7.79 -24.14
N ARG A 137 -2.91 -8.52 -25.19
CA ARG A 137 -4.31 -8.62 -25.67
C ARG A 137 -5.19 -9.54 -24.82
N ARG A 138 -4.61 -10.46 -24.04
CA ARG A 138 -5.37 -11.38 -23.18
C ARG A 138 -6.15 -10.60 -22.10
N VAL A 139 -7.45 -10.84 -21.99
CA VAL A 139 -8.29 -10.21 -20.96
C VAL A 139 -8.04 -10.90 -19.60
N PRO A 140 -7.71 -10.17 -18.53
CA PRO A 140 -7.54 -10.79 -17.21
C PRO A 140 -8.90 -11.18 -16.63
N LEU A 141 -9.11 -12.47 -16.37
CA LEU A 141 -10.38 -13.01 -15.89
C LEU A 141 -10.14 -14.19 -14.94
N GLY A 142 -11.08 -14.39 -14.02
CA GLY A 142 -11.06 -15.53 -13.10
C GLY A 142 -10.02 -15.41 -11.97
N ALA A 143 -9.72 -16.56 -11.37
CA ALA A 143 -8.76 -16.70 -10.28
C ALA A 143 -7.49 -17.43 -10.76
N ALA A 144 -6.35 -17.20 -10.11
CA ALA A 144 -5.12 -17.93 -10.37
C ALA A 144 -5.05 -19.25 -9.57
N ASP A 145 -4.53 -20.31 -10.18
CA ASP A 145 -4.04 -21.53 -9.52
C ASP A 145 -2.51 -21.59 -9.63
N LEU A 146 -1.81 -20.99 -8.65
CA LEU A 146 -0.36 -20.93 -8.65
C LEU A 146 0.32 -22.31 -8.64
N PRO A 147 -0.09 -23.29 -7.81
CA PRO A 147 0.42 -24.66 -7.85
C PRO A 147 0.33 -25.29 -9.25
N ALA A 148 -0.82 -25.20 -9.92
CA ALA A 148 -0.99 -25.73 -11.27
C ALA A 148 -0.07 -25.01 -12.28
N GLY A 149 0.09 -23.69 -12.12
CA GLY A 149 1.02 -22.90 -12.92
C GLY A 149 2.48 -23.32 -12.76
N VAL A 150 2.91 -23.56 -11.52
CA VAL A 150 4.27 -24.04 -11.22
C VAL A 150 4.48 -25.46 -11.74
N VAL A 151 3.47 -26.34 -11.68
CA VAL A 151 3.53 -27.68 -12.28
C VAL A 151 3.69 -27.59 -13.81
N ALA A 152 2.92 -26.75 -14.48
CA ALA A 152 3.02 -26.55 -15.92
C ALA A 152 4.39 -25.99 -16.33
N ALA A 153 4.89 -24.99 -15.59
CA ALA A 153 6.22 -24.43 -15.80
C ALA A 153 7.33 -25.47 -15.59
N ALA A 154 7.22 -26.28 -14.53
CA ALA A 154 8.17 -27.36 -14.26
C ALA A 154 8.15 -28.44 -15.34
N LYS A 155 6.96 -28.84 -15.82
CA LYS A 155 6.79 -29.78 -16.93
C LYS A 155 7.45 -29.26 -18.21
N ARG A 156 7.34 -27.96 -18.50
CA ARG A 156 7.98 -27.36 -19.68
C ARG A 156 9.50 -27.42 -19.64
N LEU A 157 10.07 -27.36 -18.44
CA LEU A 157 11.52 -27.45 -18.19
C LEU A 157 12.04 -28.90 -18.10
N GLU A 158 11.18 -29.92 -18.17
CA GLU A 158 11.60 -31.32 -18.22
C GLU A 158 12.39 -31.60 -19.51
N GLY A 159 13.41 -32.47 -19.40
CA GLY A 159 14.25 -32.89 -20.54
C GLY A 159 15.23 -31.84 -21.06
N VAL A 160 15.16 -30.59 -20.58
CA VAL A 160 16.04 -29.52 -21.02
C VAL A 160 17.43 -29.64 -20.38
N ALA A 161 18.48 -29.69 -21.21
CA ALA A 161 19.87 -29.66 -20.79
C ALA A 161 20.32 -28.21 -20.53
N GLY A 162 20.56 -27.88 -19.26
CA GLY A 162 20.97 -26.53 -18.84
C GLY A 162 20.37 -26.15 -17.48
N ARG A 163 20.57 -24.90 -17.09
CA ARG A 163 19.96 -24.36 -15.87
C ARG A 163 18.50 -24.03 -16.13
N ARG A 164 17.66 -24.19 -15.11
CA ARG A 164 16.20 -24.10 -15.24
C ARG A 164 15.67 -23.13 -14.20
N ALA A 165 14.93 -22.13 -14.64
CA ALA A 165 14.33 -21.13 -13.78
C ALA A 165 12.87 -20.87 -14.14
N VAL A 166 12.06 -20.63 -13.12
CA VAL A 166 10.69 -20.14 -13.25
C VAL A 166 10.67 -18.75 -12.63
N ALA A 167 10.09 -17.76 -13.32
CA ALA A 167 9.88 -16.42 -12.81
C ALA A 167 8.38 -16.10 -12.82
N TYR A 168 7.79 -15.98 -11.65
CA TYR A 168 6.38 -15.63 -11.46
C TYR A 168 6.21 -14.11 -11.31
N PHE A 169 5.18 -13.56 -11.94
CA PHE A 169 4.81 -12.14 -11.86
C PHE A 169 3.31 -12.04 -11.56
N GLY A 170 2.93 -11.61 -10.36
CA GLY A 170 1.53 -11.54 -9.91
C GLY A 170 1.42 -11.25 -8.42
N ASP A 171 0.26 -11.42 -7.81
CA ASP A 171 0.07 -11.15 -6.37
C ASP A 171 0.29 -12.39 -5.48
N GLY A 172 0.48 -13.57 -6.07
CA GLY A 172 0.68 -14.83 -5.36
C GLY A 172 -0.60 -15.48 -4.84
N MET A 173 -1.78 -14.89 -5.07
CA MET A 173 -3.04 -15.43 -4.58
C MET A 173 -3.46 -16.66 -5.40
N SER A 174 -3.61 -17.81 -4.73
CA SER A 174 -4.09 -19.06 -5.35
C SER A 174 -5.56 -19.33 -5.02
N VAL A 175 -6.47 -18.43 -5.43
CA VAL A 175 -7.90 -18.50 -5.05
C VAL A 175 -8.65 -19.64 -5.75
N ALA A 176 -8.18 -20.09 -6.93
CA ALA A 176 -8.81 -21.19 -7.65
C ALA A 176 -8.56 -22.56 -6.97
N ASN A 177 -7.50 -22.69 -6.18
CA ASN A 177 -7.15 -23.90 -5.45
C ASN A 177 -6.36 -23.58 -4.18
N LEU A 178 -6.98 -23.85 -3.03
CA LEU A 178 -6.31 -23.82 -1.73
C LEU A 178 -5.49 -25.10 -1.59
N ALA A 179 -4.24 -25.06 -2.05
CA ALA A 179 -3.34 -26.20 -1.98
C ALA A 179 -3.15 -26.65 -0.53
N ASN A 180 -3.32 -27.95 -0.30
CA ASN A 180 -3.01 -28.55 0.99
C ASN A 180 -1.49 -28.60 1.20
N VAL A 181 -1.07 -28.72 2.46
CA VAL A 181 0.36 -28.70 2.87
C VAL A 181 1.17 -29.78 2.14
N GLU A 182 0.60 -30.97 1.95
CA GLU A 182 1.28 -32.11 1.31
C GLU A 182 1.55 -31.86 -0.19
N GLN A 183 0.60 -31.24 -0.89
CA GLN A 183 0.74 -30.86 -2.29
C GLN A 183 1.86 -29.82 -2.46
N VAL A 184 1.85 -28.77 -1.62
CA VAL A 184 2.90 -27.73 -1.64
C VAL A 184 4.26 -28.33 -1.35
N ARG A 185 4.35 -29.21 -0.35
CA ARG A 185 5.59 -29.92 0.02
C ARG A 185 6.12 -30.75 -1.14
N THR A 186 5.28 -31.60 -1.72
CA THR A 186 5.64 -32.45 -2.87
C THR A 186 6.15 -31.62 -4.04
N LEU A 187 5.49 -30.49 -4.33
CA LEU A 187 5.88 -29.60 -5.41
C LEU A 187 7.21 -28.89 -5.13
N ALA A 188 7.39 -28.35 -3.91
CA ALA A 188 8.63 -27.71 -3.49
C ALA A 188 9.83 -28.69 -3.55
N GLU A 189 9.65 -29.91 -3.05
CA GLU A 189 10.65 -30.98 -3.15
C GLU A 189 10.96 -31.35 -4.61
N SER A 190 9.94 -31.41 -5.47
CA SER A 190 10.08 -31.69 -6.90
C SER A 190 10.93 -30.62 -7.60
N LEU A 191 10.68 -29.34 -7.34
CA LEU A 191 11.49 -28.23 -7.87
C LEU A 191 12.95 -28.36 -7.45
N ALA A 192 13.21 -28.61 -6.16
CA ALA A 192 14.56 -28.79 -5.63
C ALA A 192 15.28 -30.00 -6.26
N LYS A 193 14.64 -31.18 -6.28
CA LYS A 193 15.19 -32.42 -6.87
C LYS A 193 15.49 -32.26 -8.36
N ARG A 194 14.63 -31.54 -9.10
CA ARG A 194 14.78 -31.28 -10.54
C ARG A 194 15.68 -30.08 -10.85
N ARG A 195 16.21 -29.42 -9.81
CA ARG A 195 17.06 -28.23 -9.88
C ARG A 195 16.42 -27.07 -10.67
N ILE A 196 15.13 -26.87 -10.48
CA ILE A 196 14.34 -25.79 -11.08
C ILE A 196 14.20 -24.69 -10.04
N VAL A 197 14.79 -23.52 -10.30
CA VAL A 197 14.80 -22.39 -9.37
C VAL A 197 13.55 -21.53 -9.57
N PHE A 198 12.75 -21.29 -8.53
CA PHE A 198 11.54 -20.48 -8.60
C PHE A 198 11.77 -19.07 -8.02
N HIS A 199 11.62 -18.05 -8.85
CA HIS A 199 11.63 -16.64 -8.46
C HIS A 199 10.22 -16.05 -8.56
N GLY A 200 9.91 -15.07 -7.72
CA GLY A 200 8.62 -14.37 -7.74
C GLY A 200 8.78 -12.86 -7.58
N LEU A 201 8.10 -12.09 -8.43
CA LEU A 201 7.83 -10.68 -8.20
C LEU A 201 6.37 -10.53 -7.78
N LEU A 202 6.16 -10.19 -6.52
CA LEU A 202 4.83 -10.04 -5.93
C LEU A 202 4.34 -8.60 -6.09
N ILE A 203 3.25 -8.42 -6.83
CA ILE A 203 2.77 -7.13 -7.34
C ILE A 203 1.38 -6.83 -6.77
N GLY A 204 1.25 -5.71 -6.06
CA GLY A 204 -0.03 -5.17 -5.61
C GLY A 204 -0.09 -4.88 -4.12
N ASP A 205 -1.23 -4.35 -3.70
CA ASP A 205 -1.46 -3.89 -2.32
C ASP A 205 -1.82 -5.03 -1.38
N ARG A 206 -2.36 -6.12 -1.94
CA ARG A 206 -2.71 -7.35 -1.25
C ARG A 206 -2.04 -8.50 -1.96
N VAL A 207 -0.92 -8.98 -1.40
CA VAL A 207 -0.17 -10.11 -1.93
C VAL A 207 -0.23 -11.28 -0.95
N ASP A 208 -0.37 -12.49 -1.48
CA ASP A 208 -0.12 -13.72 -0.73
C ASP A 208 1.31 -14.17 -1.01
N TRP A 209 2.20 -13.85 -0.08
CA TRP A 209 3.62 -14.09 -0.23
C TRP A 209 4.05 -15.48 0.23
N GLU A 210 3.26 -16.15 1.08
CA GLU A 210 3.71 -17.35 1.80
C GLU A 210 3.98 -18.49 0.82
N LEU A 211 3.03 -18.77 -0.07
CA LEU A 211 3.15 -19.87 -1.04
C LEU A 211 4.27 -19.64 -2.07
N PRO A 212 4.35 -18.50 -2.79
CA PRO A 212 5.49 -18.19 -3.66
C PRO A 212 6.83 -18.25 -2.91
N ALA A 213 6.88 -17.77 -1.67
CA ALA A 213 8.11 -17.75 -0.89
C ALA A 213 8.53 -19.15 -0.42
N ILE A 214 7.61 -20.08 -0.16
CA ILE A 214 7.94 -21.50 0.04
C ILE A 214 8.61 -22.05 -1.22
N PHE A 215 8.01 -21.88 -2.40
CA PHE A 215 8.62 -22.35 -3.64
C PHE A 215 10.00 -21.73 -3.87
N ALA A 216 10.15 -20.42 -3.64
CA ALA A 216 11.44 -19.74 -3.78
C ALA A 216 12.47 -20.20 -2.75
N HIS A 217 12.08 -20.44 -1.49
CA HIS A 217 13.02 -20.84 -0.46
C HIS A 217 13.60 -22.22 -0.74
N HIS A 218 12.71 -23.19 -1.00
CA HIS A 218 13.06 -24.60 -1.19
C HIS A 218 13.71 -24.90 -2.54
N SER A 219 13.42 -24.11 -3.58
CA SER A 219 14.05 -24.27 -4.90
C SER A 219 15.35 -23.48 -5.08
N GLY A 220 15.65 -22.54 -4.18
CA GLY A 220 16.82 -21.69 -4.32
C GLY A 220 16.56 -20.34 -4.97
N GLY A 221 15.33 -19.88 -5.20
CA GLY A 221 15.09 -18.62 -5.90
C GLY A 221 15.02 -17.39 -5.02
N GLN A 222 14.27 -16.36 -5.39
CA GLN A 222 14.12 -15.14 -4.59
C GLN A 222 12.74 -14.54 -4.80
N ILE A 223 12.26 -13.82 -3.78
CA ILE A 223 11.04 -13.02 -3.87
C ILE A 223 11.42 -11.54 -3.85
N ALA A 224 10.85 -10.77 -4.77
CA ALA A 224 10.80 -9.32 -4.68
C ALA A 224 9.35 -8.86 -4.52
N PHE A 225 9.19 -7.67 -3.98
CA PHE A 225 7.88 -7.06 -3.71
C PHE A 225 7.78 -5.72 -4.43
N ALA A 226 6.66 -5.50 -5.10
CA ALA A 226 6.19 -4.22 -5.59
C ALA A 226 4.84 -3.92 -4.89
N LEU A 227 4.95 -3.47 -3.63
CA LEU A 227 3.79 -3.08 -2.81
C LEU A 227 3.43 -1.64 -3.16
N ARG A 228 2.19 -1.38 -3.57
CA ARG A 228 1.74 -0.07 -4.08
C ARG A 228 2.54 0.42 -5.30
N PRO A 229 2.54 -0.31 -6.42
CA PRO A 229 3.21 0.12 -7.64
C PRO A 229 2.59 1.43 -8.14
N ASN A 230 3.43 2.40 -8.48
CA ASN A 230 3.07 3.76 -8.90
C ASN A 230 2.89 3.91 -10.43
N GLY A 231 3.06 2.83 -11.19
CA GLY A 231 3.03 2.85 -12.66
C GLY A 231 4.36 3.20 -13.33
N ASP A 232 5.45 3.33 -12.58
CA ASP A 232 6.78 3.60 -13.12
C ASP A 232 7.34 2.36 -13.82
N ALA A 233 7.46 2.45 -15.14
CA ALA A 233 8.01 1.39 -15.99
C ALA A 233 9.51 1.15 -15.73
N GLU A 234 10.27 2.15 -15.29
CA GLU A 234 11.69 2.00 -14.96
C GLU A 234 11.88 1.21 -13.67
N GLU A 235 11.07 1.49 -12.65
CA GLU A 235 11.03 0.72 -11.40
C GLU A 235 10.69 -0.75 -11.69
N ALA A 236 9.59 -1.00 -12.40
CA ALA A 236 9.17 -2.34 -12.81
C ALA A 236 10.28 -3.06 -13.59
N GLY A 237 10.86 -2.38 -14.58
CA GLY A 237 11.94 -2.91 -15.40
C GLY A 237 13.20 -3.26 -14.59
N THR A 238 13.52 -2.47 -13.57
CA THR A 238 14.67 -2.68 -12.68
C THR A 238 14.47 -3.87 -11.76
N LEU A 239 13.28 -4.05 -11.20
CA LEU A 239 12.93 -5.26 -10.45
C LEU A 239 13.02 -6.50 -11.34
N GLY A 240 12.49 -6.43 -12.57
CA GLY A 240 12.60 -7.49 -13.57
C GLY A 240 14.05 -7.88 -13.86
N ARG A 241 14.92 -6.91 -14.16
CA ARG A 241 16.36 -7.13 -14.39
C ARG A 241 17.07 -7.75 -13.19
N THR A 242 16.71 -7.31 -11.98
CA THR A 242 17.28 -7.84 -10.73
C THR A 242 16.94 -9.32 -10.54
N LEU A 243 15.68 -9.70 -10.78
CA LEU A 243 15.26 -11.10 -10.77
C LEU A 243 15.98 -11.92 -11.84
N ALA A 244 16.12 -11.40 -13.06
CA ALA A 244 16.83 -12.08 -14.15
C ALA A 244 18.31 -12.35 -13.82
N ALA A 245 18.99 -11.39 -13.20
CA ALA A 245 20.36 -11.57 -12.71
C ALA A 245 20.43 -12.65 -11.64
N SER A 246 19.47 -12.66 -10.70
CA SER A 246 19.36 -13.70 -9.67
C SER A 246 19.08 -15.08 -10.24
N ALA A 247 18.23 -15.22 -11.27
CA ALA A 247 17.93 -16.51 -11.91
C ALA A 247 19.15 -17.19 -12.55
N ARG A 248 20.18 -16.40 -12.89
CA ARG A 248 21.44 -16.90 -13.47
C ARG A 248 22.52 -17.19 -12.44
N ARG A 249 22.28 -16.99 -11.14
CA ARG A 249 23.30 -17.27 -10.12
C ARG A 249 23.35 -18.77 -9.77
N PRO A 250 24.54 -19.29 -9.43
CA PRO A 250 24.70 -20.69 -9.07
C PRO A 250 24.00 -21.00 -7.75
N VAL A 251 23.38 -22.18 -7.69
CA VAL A 251 22.73 -22.71 -6.48
C VAL A 251 23.49 -23.95 -6.02
N LEU A 252 23.82 -23.99 -4.72
CA LEU A 252 24.31 -25.19 -4.07
C LEU A 252 23.09 -25.96 -3.52
N TYR A 253 22.73 -27.05 -4.19
CA TYR A 253 21.64 -27.92 -3.74
C TYR A 253 22.15 -28.83 -2.64
N VAL A 254 21.53 -28.80 -1.47
CA VAL A 254 21.90 -29.61 -0.33
C VAL A 254 21.19 -30.96 -0.42
N ASP A 255 21.95 -32.04 -0.36
CA ASP A 255 21.41 -33.41 -0.32
C ASP A 255 21.16 -33.84 1.14
N ARG A 256 22.07 -33.48 2.04
CA ARG A 256 21.98 -33.70 3.48
C ARG A 256 22.90 -32.74 4.24
N TYR A 257 22.67 -32.58 5.53
CA TYR A 257 23.57 -31.86 6.42
C TYR A 257 23.74 -32.58 7.76
N THR A 258 24.81 -32.27 8.48
CA THR A 258 25.02 -32.72 9.86
C THR A 258 25.42 -31.55 10.73
N VAL A 259 25.06 -31.62 12.02
CA VAL A 259 25.43 -30.63 13.03
C VAL A 259 26.31 -31.34 14.06
N ASN A 260 27.56 -30.93 14.20
CA ASN A 260 28.57 -31.58 15.05
C ASN A 260 28.72 -33.09 14.79
N GLY A 261 28.54 -33.53 13.54
CA GLY A 261 28.60 -34.95 13.16
C GLY A 261 27.39 -35.79 13.58
N GLN A 262 26.44 -35.23 14.34
CA GLN A 262 25.15 -35.88 14.62
C GLN A 262 24.15 -35.61 13.50
N ARG A 263 23.30 -36.60 13.20
CA ARG A 263 22.29 -36.53 12.16
C ARG A 263 21.01 -35.89 12.70
N GLU A 264 20.52 -34.90 11.97
CA GLU A 264 19.21 -34.22 12.00
C GLU A 264 18.43 -34.16 13.34
N PRO A 265 18.30 -32.97 13.94
CA PRO A 265 17.09 -32.60 14.66
C PRO A 265 15.91 -32.53 13.68
N VAL A 266 14.77 -33.06 14.11
CA VAL A 266 13.50 -33.27 13.38
C VAL A 266 13.05 -32.07 12.50
N ASN A 267 12.63 -32.37 11.26
CA ASN A 267 11.80 -31.54 10.34
C ASN A 267 12.43 -30.30 9.66
N LEU A 268 13.58 -30.43 9.03
CA LEU A 268 14.04 -29.46 8.02
C LEU A 268 14.34 -30.17 6.70
N LEU A 269 13.58 -29.84 5.65
CA LEU A 269 13.97 -30.17 4.29
C LEU A 269 15.36 -29.55 4.02
N PRO A 270 16.27 -30.24 3.31
CA PRO A 270 17.58 -29.67 2.99
C PRO A 270 17.40 -28.47 2.06
N LEU A 271 17.77 -27.28 2.54
CA LEU A 271 17.51 -26.03 1.83
C LEU A 271 18.72 -25.60 0.97
N PRO A 272 18.49 -25.17 -0.28
CA PRO A 272 19.55 -24.75 -1.18
C PRO A 272 20.22 -23.44 -0.74
N LEU A 273 21.55 -23.38 -0.88
CA LEU A 273 22.37 -22.24 -0.49
C LEU A 273 22.83 -21.42 -1.69
N ARG A 274 22.95 -20.10 -1.47
CA ARG A 274 23.36 -19.11 -2.49
C ARG A 274 24.27 -18.05 -1.90
N SER A 275 24.96 -17.33 -2.79
CA SER A 275 25.85 -16.22 -2.44
C SER A 275 25.11 -14.90 -2.32
N ASP A 276 23.96 -14.77 -2.97
CA ASP A 276 23.20 -13.52 -3.11
C ASP A 276 22.00 -13.42 -2.18
N ARG A 277 21.69 -14.47 -1.44
CA ARG A 277 20.69 -14.46 -0.36
C ARG A 277 21.15 -15.34 0.80
N ASP A 278 20.73 -15.00 2.00
CA ASP A 278 20.84 -15.90 3.13
C ASP A 278 19.75 -16.96 3.08
N THR A 279 20.08 -18.16 3.50
CA THR A 279 19.12 -19.26 3.66
C THR A 279 18.87 -19.44 5.14
N VAL A 280 17.65 -19.13 5.58
CA VAL A 280 17.25 -19.27 6.99
C VAL A 280 16.80 -20.71 7.25
N TRP A 281 17.43 -21.34 8.23
CA TRP A 281 17.14 -22.68 8.72
C TRP A 281 16.62 -22.56 10.14
N VAL A 282 15.57 -23.31 10.48
CA VAL A 282 14.97 -23.30 11.81
C VAL A 282 15.17 -24.67 12.45
N ILE A 283 16.18 -24.77 13.30
CA ILE A 283 16.60 -26.01 13.94
C ILE A 283 15.90 -26.11 15.31
N GLY A 284 15.16 -27.20 15.54
CA GLY A 284 14.60 -27.49 16.86
C GLY A 284 15.70 -27.90 17.85
N GLY A 285 15.59 -27.43 19.10
CA GLY A 285 16.49 -27.81 20.19
C GLY A 285 17.62 -26.82 20.49
N GLU A 286 18.37 -27.12 21.55
CA GLU A 286 19.55 -26.35 21.98
C GLU A 286 20.73 -26.60 21.04
N LEU A 287 21.39 -25.53 20.61
CA LEU A 287 22.64 -25.60 19.88
C LEU A 287 23.79 -25.15 20.78
N PRO A 288 24.95 -25.84 20.75
CA PRO A 288 26.14 -25.38 21.47
C PRO A 288 26.52 -23.95 21.06
N ALA A 289 27.23 -23.23 21.95
CA ALA A 289 27.69 -21.87 21.64
C ALA A 289 28.55 -21.79 20.37
N ARG A 290 29.22 -22.89 20.01
CA ARG A 290 29.98 -23.05 18.78
C ARG A 290 29.77 -24.46 18.26
N PHE A 291 29.37 -24.59 16.99
CA PHE A 291 29.08 -25.86 16.35
C PHE A 291 29.49 -25.85 14.88
N THR A 292 29.70 -27.04 14.32
CA THR A 292 30.05 -27.20 12.90
C THR A 292 28.84 -27.72 12.15
N VAL A 293 28.47 -27.03 11.07
CA VAL A 293 27.50 -27.52 10.09
C VAL A 293 28.27 -28.08 8.89
N THR A 294 28.13 -29.37 8.63
CA THR A 294 28.70 -30.01 7.43
C THR A 294 27.59 -30.22 6.41
N ILE A 295 27.76 -29.64 5.23
CA ILE A 295 26.82 -29.66 4.13
C ILE A 295 27.34 -30.61 3.06
N HIS A 296 26.53 -31.61 2.71
CA HIS A 296 26.76 -32.44 1.53
C HIS A 296 25.77 -32.01 0.46
N GLY A 297 26.28 -31.62 -0.71
CA GLY A 297 25.42 -31.13 -1.77
C GLY A 297 26.09 -31.19 -3.12
N ARG A 298 25.44 -30.55 -4.10
CA ARG A 298 25.90 -30.48 -5.48
C ARG A 298 25.87 -29.06 -6.00
N ARG A 299 26.95 -28.67 -6.68
CA ARG A 299 27.05 -27.41 -7.43
C ARG A 299 27.16 -27.75 -8.91
N GLY A 300 26.06 -27.57 -9.64
CA GLY A 300 25.92 -28.21 -10.96
C GLY A 300 25.95 -29.73 -10.82
N ASP A 301 26.84 -30.40 -11.54
CA ASP A 301 27.01 -31.86 -11.46
C ASP A 301 28.12 -32.31 -10.52
N ALA A 302 28.95 -31.37 -10.03
CA ALA A 302 29.99 -31.68 -9.06
C ALA A 302 29.40 -31.88 -7.66
N GLN A 303 29.75 -32.99 -7.01
CA GLN A 303 29.51 -33.17 -5.58
C GLN A 303 30.45 -32.27 -4.79
N THR A 304 29.92 -31.67 -3.72
CA THR A 304 30.65 -30.76 -2.84
C THR A 304 30.33 -31.12 -1.40
N VAL A 305 31.36 -31.21 -0.58
CA VAL A 305 31.23 -31.29 0.88
C VAL A 305 31.90 -30.06 1.45
N ASP A 306 31.17 -29.29 2.22
CA ASP A 306 31.68 -28.07 2.85
C ASP A 306 31.31 -28.09 4.33
N SER A 307 32.19 -27.54 5.17
CA SER A 307 31.95 -27.46 6.61
C SER A 307 32.17 -26.04 7.08
N VAL A 308 31.17 -25.49 7.76
CA VAL A 308 31.21 -24.16 8.34
C VAL A 308 31.11 -24.26 9.85
N VAL A 309 32.04 -23.59 10.54
CA VAL A 309 31.93 -23.37 11.97
C VAL A 309 31.00 -22.18 12.18
N VAL A 310 29.90 -22.40 12.88
CA VAL A 310 28.90 -21.40 13.22
C VAL A 310 29.03 -21.09 14.71
N GLU A 311 29.12 -19.80 15.02
CA GLU A 311 29.08 -19.31 16.39
C GLU A 311 27.66 -18.81 16.67
N ARG A 312 27.13 -19.21 17.82
CA ARG A 312 25.84 -18.73 18.32
C ARG A 312 26.06 -17.32 18.85
N ASP A 313 25.38 -16.37 18.23
CA ASP A 313 25.55 -14.97 18.52
C ASP A 313 25.04 -14.56 19.91
N SER A 314 25.55 -13.42 20.38
CA SER A 314 25.19 -12.83 21.67
C SER A 314 23.69 -12.52 21.82
N ARG A 315 23.24 -12.29 23.08
CA ARG A 315 21.86 -11.94 23.44
C ARG A 315 21.24 -10.82 22.59
N ALA A 316 22.05 -9.88 22.08
CA ALA A 316 21.61 -8.79 21.22
C ALA A 316 21.08 -9.24 19.84
N ILE A 317 21.62 -10.32 19.25
CA ILE A 317 21.14 -10.84 17.96
C ILE A 317 19.89 -11.70 18.17
N ALA A 318 19.79 -12.41 19.30
CA ALA A 318 18.57 -13.08 19.71
C ALA A 318 17.40 -12.10 19.89
N GLU A 319 17.64 -10.89 20.42
CA GLU A 319 16.60 -9.84 20.49
C GLU A 319 16.18 -9.35 19.09
N GLN A 320 17.12 -9.20 18.17
CA GLN A 320 16.83 -8.75 16.79
C GLN A 320 16.02 -9.76 15.99
N TRP A 321 16.16 -11.06 16.26
CA TRP A 321 15.49 -12.14 15.53
C TRP A 321 14.28 -12.71 16.26
N ALA A 322 13.89 -12.13 17.40
CA ALA A 322 12.76 -12.62 18.20
C ALA A 322 11.44 -12.71 17.41
N PHE A 323 11.27 -11.84 16.39
CA PHE A 323 10.12 -11.86 15.49
C PHE A 323 9.93 -13.17 14.72
N LEU A 324 10.98 -13.99 14.59
CA LEU A 324 10.94 -15.29 13.91
C LEU A 324 10.31 -16.41 14.75
N MET A 325 10.14 -16.21 16.05
CA MET A 325 9.64 -17.24 16.96
C MET A 325 8.23 -17.76 16.62
N PRO A 326 7.25 -16.91 16.31
CA PRO A 326 5.94 -17.40 15.88
C PRO A 326 6.00 -18.27 14.62
N LEU A 327 6.87 -17.92 13.68
CA LEU A 327 7.07 -18.72 12.47
C LEU A 327 7.73 -20.05 12.81
N ALA A 328 8.79 -20.04 13.62
CA ALA A 328 9.51 -21.24 14.00
C ALA A 328 8.61 -22.28 14.72
N ARG A 329 7.60 -21.82 15.49
CA ARG A 329 6.50 -22.68 16.01
C ARG A 329 5.55 -23.18 14.93
N ARG A 330 5.20 -22.32 13.96
CA ARG A 330 4.29 -22.68 12.86
C ARG A 330 4.93 -23.70 11.91
N LEU A 331 6.24 -23.67 11.71
CA LEU A 331 6.94 -24.60 10.81
C LEU A 331 6.75 -26.07 11.18
N ALA A 332 6.60 -26.40 12.46
CA ALA A 332 6.26 -27.75 12.90
C ALA A 332 4.90 -28.22 12.33
N ARG A 333 3.90 -27.31 12.26
CA ARG A 333 2.59 -27.57 11.65
C ARG A 333 2.62 -27.57 10.12
N LEU A 334 3.56 -26.84 9.52
CA LEU A 334 3.77 -26.80 8.06
C LEU A 334 4.71 -27.90 7.55
N GLN A 335 4.99 -28.93 8.37
CA GLN A 335 5.86 -30.05 8.00
C GLN A 335 7.23 -29.61 7.45
N GLY A 336 7.80 -28.53 8.00
CA GLY A 336 9.10 -27.99 7.58
C GLY A 336 9.07 -27.07 6.35
N LEU A 337 7.90 -26.73 5.80
CA LEU A 337 7.78 -25.74 4.73
C LEU A 337 8.10 -24.33 5.24
N ASN A 338 9.36 -23.94 5.06
CA ASN A 338 9.86 -22.62 5.41
C ASN A 338 9.68 -21.58 4.28
N PRO A 339 8.99 -20.45 4.53
CA PRO A 339 8.78 -19.41 3.52
C PRO A 339 9.86 -18.30 3.52
N LEU A 340 10.91 -18.35 4.36
CA LEU A 340 11.88 -17.25 4.50
C LEU A 340 12.92 -17.20 3.37
N ALA A 341 12.47 -16.95 2.14
CA ALA A 341 13.30 -16.87 0.93
C ALA A 341 14.15 -15.59 0.87
N GLY A 342 15.18 -15.51 1.71
CA GLY A 342 16.15 -14.40 1.74
C GLY A 342 15.70 -13.17 2.53
N ASP A 343 16.51 -12.11 2.47
CA ASP A 343 16.35 -10.91 3.29
C ASP A 343 15.08 -10.10 2.99
N THR A 344 14.60 -10.14 1.75
CA THR A 344 13.39 -9.43 1.32
C THR A 344 12.15 -9.98 2.02
N VAL A 345 11.98 -11.31 2.01
CA VAL A 345 10.86 -11.96 2.72
C VAL A 345 11.03 -11.86 4.23
N LEU A 346 12.27 -11.93 4.72
CA LEU A 346 12.56 -11.75 6.14
C LEU A 346 12.11 -10.37 6.64
N ALA A 347 12.39 -9.31 5.89
CA ALA A 347 11.95 -7.95 6.18
C ALA A 347 10.42 -7.81 6.08
N ALA A 348 9.80 -8.40 5.05
CA ALA A 348 8.34 -8.40 4.89
C ALA A 348 7.65 -9.09 6.07
N TYR A 349 8.16 -10.25 6.50
CA TYR A 349 7.64 -10.99 7.64
C TYR A 349 7.84 -10.22 8.96
N ARG A 350 8.98 -9.53 9.14
CA ARG A 350 9.20 -8.64 10.29
C ARG A 350 8.15 -7.52 10.37
N ASN A 351 7.86 -6.85 9.25
CA ASN A 351 6.86 -5.81 9.21
C ASN A 351 5.46 -6.33 9.60
N LEU A 352 5.08 -7.52 9.11
CA LEU A 352 3.82 -8.17 9.48
C LEU A 352 3.75 -8.49 10.97
N TYR A 353 4.85 -9.00 11.53
CA TYR A 353 4.97 -9.27 12.95
C TYR A 353 4.82 -7.99 13.78
N ASP A 354 5.52 -6.92 13.42
CA ASP A 354 5.49 -5.64 14.15
C ASP A 354 4.06 -5.04 14.14
N VAL A 355 3.37 -5.07 12.99
CA VAL A 355 1.97 -4.63 12.87
C VAL A 355 1.03 -5.48 13.72
N ALA A 356 1.21 -6.81 13.73
CA ALA A 356 0.38 -7.72 14.53
C ALA A 356 0.56 -7.44 16.04
N VAL A 357 1.80 -7.27 16.50
CA VAL A 357 2.12 -6.95 17.89
C VAL A 357 1.51 -5.61 18.31
N GLU A 358 1.63 -4.57 17.48
CA GLU A 358 1.02 -3.26 17.76
C GLU A 358 -0.51 -3.32 17.80
N ASN A 359 -1.16 -4.07 16.91
CA ASN A 359 -2.61 -4.26 16.93
C ASN A 359 -3.10 -4.97 18.20
N MET A 360 -2.40 -6.02 18.63
CA MET A 360 -2.70 -6.73 19.88
C MET A 360 -2.49 -5.82 21.10
N LEU A 361 -1.41 -5.03 21.11
CA LEU A 361 -1.15 -4.07 22.17
C LEU A 361 -2.19 -2.95 22.21
N ALA A 362 -2.63 -2.46 21.06
CA ALA A 362 -3.70 -1.48 20.96
C ALA A 362 -5.04 -2.04 21.49
N ALA A 363 -5.34 -3.31 21.21
CA ALA A 363 -6.49 -4.00 21.81
C ALA A 363 -6.35 -4.11 23.33
N ALA A 364 -5.17 -4.49 23.84
CA ALA A 364 -4.90 -4.56 25.28
C ALA A 364 -5.06 -3.19 25.96
N ARG A 365 -4.59 -2.10 25.33
CA ARG A 365 -4.74 -0.72 25.81
C ARG A 365 -6.21 -0.30 25.84
N ARG A 366 -6.98 -0.61 24.79
CA ARG A 366 -8.42 -0.33 24.74
C ARG A 366 -9.16 -1.03 25.89
N ALA A 367 -8.88 -2.32 26.12
CA ALA A 367 -9.45 -3.06 27.25
C ALA A 367 -9.08 -2.43 28.60
N TYR A 368 -7.82 -2.00 28.77
CA TYR A 368 -7.37 -1.34 29.99
C TYR A 368 -8.10 -0.02 30.25
N PHE A 369 -8.27 0.83 29.24
CA PHE A 369 -8.98 2.11 29.36
C PHE A 369 -10.49 1.92 29.54
N ALA A 370 -11.05 0.83 29.03
CA ALA A 370 -12.42 0.39 29.30
C ALA A 370 -12.61 -0.23 30.70
N GLN A 371 -11.57 -0.22 31.55
CA GLN A 371 -11.56 -0.84 32.88
C GLN A 371 -11.79 -2.36 32.88
N ASP A 372 -11.72 -3.02 31.72
CA ASP A 372 -11.69 -4.47 31.61
C ASP A 372 -10.25 -4.97 31.84
N TYR A 373 -9.84 -4.94 33.10
CA TYR A 373 -8.48 -5.32 33.51
C TYR A 373 -8.19 -6.82 33.27
N ARG A 374 -9.23 -7.67 33.23
CA ARG A 374 -9.07 -9.10 32.94
C ARG A 374 -8.67 -9.30 31.49
N SER A 375 -9.43 -8.74 30.55
CA SER A 375 -9.11 -8.83 29.12
C SER A 375 -7.81 -8.09 28.80
N ALA A 376 -7.58 -6.93 29.41
CA ALA A 376 -6.32 -6.20 29.26
C ALA A 376 -5.10 -7.03 29.72
N ARG A 377 -5.23 -7.74 30.84
CA ARG A 377 -4.19 -8.65 31.35
C ARG A 377 -3.96 -9.82 30.40
N GLN A 378 -5.02 -10.46 29.92
CA GLN A 378 -4.95 -11.58 28.97
C GLN A 378 -4.30 -11.14 27.65
N LEU A 379 -4.72 -10.01 27.08
CA LEU A 379 -4.17 -9.48 25.83
C LEU A 379 -2.72 -9.02 26.00
N ALA A 380 -2.37 -8.35 27.10
CA ALA A 380 -0.99 -7.97 27.38
C ALA A 380 -0.08 -9.19 27.59
N ALA A 381 -0.57 -10.25 28.25
CA ALA A 381 0.13 -11.52 28.36
C ALA A 381 0.32 -12.18 26.98
N ALA A 382 -0.73 -12.21 26.14
CA ALA A 382 -0.65 -12.74 24.78
C ALA A 382 0.35 -11.96 23.90
N VAL A 383 0.44 -10.63 24.06
CA VAL A 383 1.50 -9.84 23.39
C VAL A 383 2.88 -10.29 23.83
N LEU A 384 3.09 -10.57 25.12
CA LEU A 384 4.37 -11.07 25.63
C LEU A 384 4.64 -12.53 25.27
N GLU A 385 3.62 -13.32 24.97
CA GLU A 385 3.80 -14.66 24.41
C GLU A 385 4.36 -14.62 22.99
N VAL A 386 3.95 -13.63 22.20
CA VAL A 386 4.43 -13.40 20.82
C VAL A 386 5.73 -12.61 20.81
N ALA A 387 5.86 -11.61 21.69
CA ALA A 387 6.96 -10.66 21.78
C ALA A 387 7.49 -10.53 23.23
N PRO A 388 8.28 -11.51 23.73
CA PRO A 388 8.68 -11.57 25.15
C PRO A 388 9.41 -10.33 25.69
N GLY A 389 10.16 -9.63 24.82
CA GLY A 389 10.90 -8.42 25.15
C GLY A 389 10.09 -7.11 25.04
N HIS A 390 8.79 -7.15 24.75
CA HIS A 390 8.02 -5.94 24.44
C HIS A 390 7.72 -5.07 25.68
N THR A 391 8.54 -4.04 25.89
CA THR A 391 8.53 -3.20 27.11
C THR A 391 7.16 -2.57 27.43
N ALA A 392 6.42 -2.10 26.42
CA ALA A 392 5.10 -1.49 26.64
C ALA A 392 4.04 -2.50 27.10
N ALA A 393 4.14 -3.76 26.65
CA ALA A 393 3.24 -4.83 27.06
C ALA A 393 3.55 -5.29 28.49
N GLN A 394 4.84 -5.37 28.86
CA GLN A 394 5.28 -5.63 30.25
C GLN A 394 4.73 -4.55 31.20
N LYS A 395 4.90 -3.27 30.86
CA LYS A 395 4.38 -2.15 31.65
C LYS A 395 2.85 -2.20 31.79
N LEU A 396 2.14 -2.54 30.71
CA LEU A 396 0.68 -2.67 30.74
C LEU A 396 0.23 -3.85 31.61
N LEU A 397 0.90 -5.00 31.50
CA LEU A 397 0.64 -6.16 32.33
C LEU A 397 0.85 -5.84 33.83
N GLU A 398 1.94 -5.16 34.19
CA GLU A 398 2.17 -4.73 35.57
C GLU A 398 1.12 -3.75 36.08
N ARG A 399 0.63 -2.84 35.23
CA ARG A 399 -0.49 -1.94 35.59
C ARG A 399 -1.77 -2.72 35.88
N THR A 400 -2.10 -3.74 35.08
CA THR A 400 -3.30 -4.56 35.31
C THR A 400 -3.25 -5.32 36.64
N LYS A 401 -2.06 -5.76 37.07
CA LYS A 401 -1.88 -6.45 38.37
C LYS A 401 -2.23 -5.57 39.57
N ARG A 402 -2.04 -4.25 39.47
CA ARG A 402 -2.41 -3.30 40.54
C ARG A 402 -3.92 -3.17 40.75
N HIS A 403 -4.71 -3.57 39.75
CA HIS A 403 -6.17 -3.61 39.82
C HIS A 403 -6.71 -5.01 40.15
N ALA A 404 -5.84 -6.01 40.33
CA ALA A 404 -6.20 -7.37 40.72
C ALA A 404 -6.26 -7.52 42.26
N GLY A 405 -7.25 -6.88 42.89
CA GLY A 405 -7.63 -7.16 44.29
C GLY A 405 -8.77 -8.19 44.38
N PRO A 406 -8.97 -8.86 45.53
CA PRO A 406 -9.93 -9.97 45.70
C PRO A 406 -11.43 -9.61 45.59
N ALA A 407 -11.77 -8.40 45.15
CA ALA A 407 -13.16 -7.96 44.95
C ALA A 407 -13.66 -8.07 43.49
N ALA A 408 -12.81 -8.45 42.53
CA ALA A 408 -13.18 -8.49 41.10
C ALA A 408 -13.88 -9.79 40.66
N ASN A 409 -14.58 -10.45 41.59
CA ASN A 409 -15.40 -11.65 41.33
C ASN A 409 -16.88 -11.36 41.59
N ARG A 410 -17.42 -10.35 40.88
CA ARG A 410 -18.85 -10.29 40.57
C ARG A 410 -18.95 -9.97 39.08
N GLY A 411 -19.21 -11.02 38.30
CA GLY A 411 -19.90 -10.80 37.04
C GLY A 411 -21.23 -10.13 37.36
N ASN A 412 -21.64 -9.16 36.55
CA ASN A 412 -23.05 -8.85 36.50
C ASN A 412 -23.47 -8.65 35.06
N GLY A 413 -24.42 -9.49 34.68
CA GLY A 413 -25.25 -9.29 33.51
C GLY A 413 -26.19 -8.12 33.72
N LEU A 414 -26.85 -7.81 32.62
CA LEU A 414 -27.80 -6.74 32.39
C LEU A 414 -28.98 -6.75 33.40
N ALA A 415 -29.35 -5.59 33.95
CA ALA A 415 -30.73 -5.08 34.10
C ALA A 415 -30.81 -3.89 35.08
N GLY A 416 -31.52 -2.83 34.66
CA GLY A 416 -32.54 -2.17 35.50
C GLY A 416 -32.15 -1.07 36.49
N GLU A 417 -32.62 0.13 36.15
CA GLU A 417 -33.16 1.18 37.04
C GLU A 417 -32.25 2.26 37.66
N ALA A 418 -32.77 3.48 37.51
CA ALA A 418 -32.24 4.75 37.93
C ALA A 418 -32.46 5.00 39.43
N THR A 419 -31.55 5.75 40.07
CA THR A 419 -31.92 6.90 40.92
C THR A 419 -30.70 7.72 41.39
N ALA A 420 -30.80 9.03 41.16
CA ALA A 420 -30.42 10.16 42.00
C ALA A 420 -29.10 10.15 42.82
N GLY A 421 -28.15 10.98 42.35
CA GLY A 421 -27.63 12.15 43.07
C GLY A 421 -26.98 11.98 44.44
N ARG A 422 -25.65 12.22 44.52
CA ARG A 422 -25.07 13.06 45.58
C ARG A 422 -23.70 13.61 45.20
N ARG A 423 -23.59 14.95 45.27
CA ARG A 423 -22.34 15.70 45.35
C ARG A 423 -21.60 15.31 46.62
N THR A 424 -20.30 15.02 46.53
CA THR A 424 -19.36 15.32 47.62
C THR A 424 -18.01 15.73 47.06
N SER A 425 -17.61 16.90 47.52
CA SER A 425 -16.32 17.58 47.42
C SER A 425 -15.13 16.67 47.75
N VAL A 426 -14.09 16.76 46.94
CA VAL A 426 -12.74 16.31 47.29
C VAL A 426 -12.00 17.51 47.87
N ALA A 427 -11.72 17.45 49.17
CA ALA A 427 -10.73 18.28 49.84
C ALA A 427 -9.48 17.45 50.13
N ASP A 428 -8.35 18.09 49.89
CA ASP A 428 -7.03 17.90 50.49
C ASP A 428 -6.27 16.58 50.33
N ALA A 429 -5.19 16.66 49.52
CA ALA A 429 -3.89 16.14 49.91
C ALA A 429 -2.78 16.87 49.12
N SER A 430 -2.17 17.81 49.82
CA SER A 430 -0.98 18.61 49.50
C SER A 430 0.22 17.86 48.93
N ILE A 431 0.85 18.41 47.88
CA ILE A 431 2.27 18.21 47.55
C ILE A 431 2.92 19.58 47.28
N ARG A 432 4.04 19.81 47.96
CA ARG A 432 4.87 21.03 47.98
C ARG A 432 5.57 21.32 46.63
N PRO A 433 5.84 22.59 46.30
CA PRO A 433 6.94 22.95 45.41
C PRO A 433 8.13 23.55 46.17
N VAL A 434 9.28 23.36 45.53
CA VAL A 434 10.66 23.61 45.96
C VAL A 434 11.00 25.11 46.00
N ALA A 435 11.80 25.48 46.99
CA ALA A 435 12.34 26.82 47.21
C ALA A 435 13.25 27.29 46.05
N GLN A 436 13.03 28.51 45.57
CA GLN A 436 13.97 29.25 44.73
C GLN A 436 14.67 30.34 45.55
N VAL A 437 15.98 30.39 45.34
CA VAL A 437 17.00 31.20 46.01
C VAL A 437 16.96 32.63 45.49
N VAL A 438 16.96 33.59 46.41
CA VAL A 438 17.10 35.04 46.18
C VAL A 438 18.58 35.42 46.07
N PRO A 439 19.03 36.21 45.08
CA PRO A 439 20.31 36.90 45.15
C PRO A 439 20.17 38.35 45.63
N LYS A 440 21.08 38.72 46.54
CA LYS A 440 21.31 40.05 47.14
C LYS A 440 22.09 40.97 46.19
N PRO A 441 21.84 42.29 46.14
CA PRO A 441 22.70 43.23 45.41
C PRO A 441 23.85 43.79 46.27
N PRO A 442 24.99 44.19 45.65
CA PRO A 442 26.20 44.64 46.34
C PRO A 442 26.25 46.17 46.52
N ALA A 443 27.01 46.60 47.53
CA ALA A 443 27.49 47.98 47.68
C ALA A 443 28.99 48.05 47.30
N PRO A 444 29.46 49.20 46.77
CA PRO A 444 30.81 49.68 47.12
C PRO A 444 30.89 51.24 47.14
N PRO A 445 32.05 51.87 47.40
CA PRO A 445 32.96 51.68 48.53
C PRO A 445 33.39 53.02 49.21
N SER A 446 34.18 52.83 50.27
CA SER A 446 35.15 53.65 51.05
C SER A 446 35.78 54.88 50.35
N ASP A 447 36.40 55.89 51.00
CA ASP A 447 37.18 55.95 52.25
C ASP A 447 37.50 57.43 52.63
N THR A 448 37.69 57.70 53.94
CA THR A 448 38.63 58.66 54.63
C THR A 448 38.74 60.15 54.17
N ALA A 449 39.02 61.19 54.96
CA ALA A 449 39.56 61.39 56.32
C ALA A 449 39.35 62.86 56.77
N GLN A 450 39.69 63.12 58.05
CA GLN A 450 40.24 64.36 58.65
C GLN A 450 39.31 65.44 59.25
N THR A 451 39.47 65.61 60.56
CA THR A 451 39.34 66.81 61.41
C THR A 451 40.31 67.93 60.97
N PRO A 452 40.09 69.22 61.30
CA PRO A 452 40.47 69.77 62.61
C PRO A 452 39.64 70.98 63.12
N GLU A 453 40.13 71.55 64.22
CA GLU A 453 39.58 72.54 65.15
C GLU A 453 39.48 74.00 64.64
N THR A 454 38.75 74.80 65.45
CA THR A 454 38.94 76.21 65.87
C THR A 454 38.92 77.42 64.90
N SER A 455 37.98 78.33 65.23
CA SER A 455 38.07 79.79 65.43
C SER A 455 38.86 80.72 64.49
N GLY A 456 38.26 81.89 64.21
CA GLY A 456 38.99 83.16 64.04
C GLY A 456 38.79 83.83 62.68
N GLY A 457 38.17 85.01 62.68
CA GLY A 457 37.86 85.77 61.47
C GLY A 457 38.96 86.74 61.00
N SER A 458 38.75 87.31 59.81
CA SER A 458 39.08 88.70 59.42
C SER A 458 38.33 88.98 58.11
N GLN A 459 37.35 89.90 58.12
CA GLN A 459 37.42 91.29 57.66
C GLN A 459 37.60 91.51 56.14
N GLY A 460 36.63 92.23 55.55
CA GLY A 460 36.93 93.27 54.56
C GLY A 460 36.06 93.34 53.31
N ALA A 461 34.93 94.06 53.36
CA ALA A 461 34.45 95.08 52.37
C ALA A 461 32.94 95.36 52.54
N PRO A 462 32.46 96.60 52.37
CA PRO A 462 31.20 97.05 52.96
C PRO A 462 29.91 96.51 52.29
N PRO A 463 28.81 96.46 53.07
CA PRO A 463 27.64 95.65 52.83
C PRO A 463 26.42 96.53 52.49
N ALA A 464 25.95 96.47 51.25
CA ALA A 464 24.60 96.96 50.95
C ALA A 464 23.98 96.25 49.74
N LEU A 465 24.71 96.12 48.62
CA LEU A 465 24.12 95.56 47.38
C LEU A 465 24.26 94.02 47.29
N ILE A 466 25.38 93.45 47.74
CA ILE A 466 25.64 92.00 47.72
C ILE A 466 24.80 91.29 48.78
N GLU A 467 24.70 91.87 49.98
CA GLU A 467 23.86 91.35 51.06
C GLU A 467 22.36 91.43 50.72
N GLU A 468 21.93 92.47 49.99
CA GLU A 468 20.56 92.57 49.47
C GLU A 468 20.25 91.53 48.37
N ILE A 469 21.20 91.24 47.47
CA ILE A 469 21.05 90.19 46.47
C ILE A 469 21.06 88.79 47.12
N GLU A 470 21.93 88.56 48.12
CA GLU A 470 22.01 87.31 48.86
C GLU A 470 20.76 87.08 49.74
N THR A 471 20.25 88.12 50.40
CA THR A 471 18.98 88.03 51.16
C THR A 471 17.79 87.78 50.23
N ARG A 472 17.70 88.44 49.06
CA ARG A 472 16.66 88.13 48.05
C ARG A 472 16.75 86.70 47.52
N ARG A 473 17.97 86.20 47.25
CA ARG A 473 18.21 84.80 46.84
C ARG A 473 17.80 83.81 47.93
N ARG A 474 18.09 84.11 49.20
CA ARG A 474 17.68 83.29 50.35
C ARG A 474 16.16 83.26 50.53
N ILE A 475 15.50 84.42 50.50
CA ILE A 475 14.03 84.52 50.61
C ILE A 475 13.35 83.75 49.46
N LYS A 476 13.86 83.88 48.23
CA LYS A 476 13.31 83.15 47.08
C LYS A 476 13.56 81.64 47.18
N ALA A 477 14.73 81.23 47.67
CA ALA A 477 15.05 79.83 47.92
C ALA A 477 14.17 79.21 49.03
N GLU A 478 13.86 79.94 50.11
CA GLU A 478 12.92 79.51 51.14
C GLU A 478 11.49 79.40 50.60
N ARG A 479 11.03 80.37 49.82
CA ARG A 479 9.73 80.32 49.16
C ARG A 479 9.61 79.11 48.24
N LEU A 480 10.65 78.81 47.46
CA LEU A 480 10.67 77.66 46.56
C LEU A 480 10.75 76.33 47.34
N ARG A 481 11.47 76.27 48.47
CA ARG A 481 11.49 75.10 49.37
C ARG A 481 10.10 74.79 49.93
N LEU A 482 9.36 75.82 50.36
CA LEU A 482 7.98 75.68 50.83
C LEU A 482 7.05 75.22 49.71
N GLN A 483 7.16 75.82 48.52
CA GLN A 483 6.37 75.42 47.36
C GLN A 483 6.63 73.95 46.96
N VAL A 484 7.89 73.53 46.86
CA VAL A 484 8.25 72.15 46.52
C VAL A 484 7.75 71.17 47.58
N THR A 485 7.78 71.57 48.85
CA THR A 485 7.28 70.73 49.94
C THR A 485 5.76 70.57 49.85
N ASN A 486 5.03 71.66 49.59
CA ASN A 486 3.59 71.62 49.37
C ASN A 486 3.22 70.82 48.11
N ASP A 487 3.96 70.97 47.01
CA ASP A 487 3.76 70.21 45.78
C ASP A 487 4.00 68.70 46.00
N ILE A 488 5.01 68.34 46.79
CA ILE A 488 5.29 66.93 47.16
C ILE A 488 4.16 66.37 48.03
N GLU A 489 3.69 67.12 49.03
CA GLU A 489 2.58 66.68 49.89
C GLU A 489 1.27 66.53 49.10
N THR A 490 0.99 67.49 48.21
CA THR A 490 -0.17 67.48 47.33
C THR A 490 -0.08 66.31 46.34
N ALA A 491 1.08 66.10 45.73
CA ALA A 491 1.29 64.95 44.85
C ALA A 491 1.14 63.62 45.59
N ARG A 492 1.60 63.51 46.85
CA ARG A 492 1.42 62.30 47.67
C ARG A 492 -0.06 62.03 47.99
N LYS A 493 -0.86 63.07 48.22
CA LYS A 493 -2.31 62.93 48.42
C LYS A 493 -3.00 62.46 47.14
N ILE A 494 -2.67 63.07 46.01
CA ILE A 494 -3.27 62.74 44.71
C ILE A 494 -2.82 61.35 44.21
N ALA A 495 -1.59 60.93 44.51
CA ALA A 495 -1.00 59.69 44.01
C ALA A 495 -1.76 58.40 44.40
N ALA A 496 -2.65 58.46 45.39
CA ALA A 496 -3.53 57.33 45.75
C ALA A 496 -4.67 57.13 44.72
N GLU A 497 -5.25 58.23 44.23
CA GLU A 497 -6.38 58.22 43.31
C GLU A 497 -5.88 58.28 41.87
N ASP A 498 -5.08 59.30 41.55
CA ASP A 498 -4.55 59.58 40.21
C ASP A 498 -3.01 59.80 40.24
N PRO A 499 -2.24 58.71 40.12
CA PRO A 499 -0.79 58.81 40.13
C PRO A 499 -0.21 59.51 38.88
N GLU A 500 -0.95 59.61 37.77
CA GLU A 500 -0.51 60.30 36.56
C GLU A 500 -0.62 61.82 36.70
N ALA A 501 -1.69 62.30 37.34
CA ALA A 501 -1.82 63.70 37.74
C ALA A 501 -0.74 64.09 38.76
N ALA A 502 -0.45 63.23 39.74
CA ALA A 502 0.62 63.45 40.72
C ALA A 502 2.01 63.52 40.05
N LEU A 503 2.30 62.62 39.11
CA LEU A 503 3.54 62.63 38.33
C LEU A 503 3.68 63.92 37.48
N SER A 504 2.59 64.36 36.87
CA SER A 504 2.55 65.59 36.06
C SER A 504 2.80 66.83 36.91
N LEU A 505 2.22 66.90 38.12
CA LEU A 505 2.47 67.97 39.09
C LEU A 505 3.95 68.02 39.51
N LEU A 506 4.53 66.87 39.87
CA LEU A 506 5.94 66.77 40.28
C LEU A 506 6.92 67.12 39.15
N LYS A 507 6.62 66.72 37.91
CA LYS A 507 7.41 67.10 36.73
C LYS A 507 7.36 68.61 36.47
N ARG A 508 6.19 69.24 36.61
CA ARG A 508 6.05 70.71 36.51
C ARG A 508 6.81 71.44 37.62
N SER A 509 6.71 70.97 38.86
CA SER A 509 7.46 71.52 40.00
C SER A 509 8.97 71.40 39.77
N ARG A 510 9.45 70.26 39.25
CA ARG A 510 10.86 70.08 38.86
C ARG A 510 11.29 71.02 37.73
N GLY A 511 10.46 71.20 36.71
CA GLY A 511 10.70 72.16 35.64
C GLY A 511 10.83 73.60 36.17
N THR A 512 10.00 73.96 37.14
CA THR A 512 10.03 75.27 37.81
C THR A 512 11.32 75.47 38.61
N VAL A 513 11.78 74.45 39.35
CA VAL A 513 13.05 74.48 40.10
C VAL A 513 14.26 74.58 39.16
N LEU A 514 14.24 73.89 38.02
CA LEU A 514 15.32 73.94 37.04
C LEU A 514 15.39 75.30 36.32
N ALA A 515 14.24 75.93 36.05
CA ALA A 515 14.14 77.23 35.41
C ALA A 515 14.54 78.42 36.32
N ALA A 516 14.61 78.21 37.65
CA ALA A 516 15.04 79.25 38.59
C ALA A 516 16.58 79.44 38.51
N THR A 517 17.01 80.52 37.85
CA THR A 517 18.43 80.90 37.70
C THR A 517 18.94 81.85 38.79
N ASP A 518 18.03 82.38 39.62
CA ASP A 518 18.29 83.37 40.66
C ASP A 518 18.24 82.79 42.08
N ILE A 519 18.67 81.53 42.22
CA ILE A 519 18.85 80.82 43.50
C ILE A 519 20.22 80.14 43.52
N ASP A 520 20.70 79.78 44.72
CA ASP A 520 21.97 79.07 44.87
C ASP A 520 21.95 77.71 44.11
N PRO A 521 22.97 77.41 43.28
CA PRO A 521 23.09 76.14 42.58
C PRO A 521 22.98 74.89 43.48
N ALA A 522 23.50 74.94 44.71
CA ALA A 522 23.44 73.83 45.66
C ALA A 522 22.00 73.55 46.10
N VAL A 523 21.21 74.59 46.39
CA VAL A 523 19.80 74.47 46.80
C VAL A 523 18.93 73.96 45.65
N ARG A 524 19.21 74.40 44.42
CA ARG A 524 18.53 73.90 43.22
C ARG A 524 18.79 72.41 43.01
N GLN A 525 20.03 71.95 43.21
CA GLN A 525 20.39 70.54 43.08
C GLN A 525 19.75 69.69 44.18
N GLU A 526 19.71 70.20 45.41
CA GLU A 526 19.02 69.59 46.55
C GLU A 526 17.52 69.36 46.24
N LEU A 527 16.80 70.42 45.85
CA LEU A 527 15.37 70.36 45.53
C LEU A 527 15.07 69.47 44.32
N SER A 528 15.92 69.52 43.28
CA SER A 528 15.77 68.66 42.10
C SER A 528 15.98 67.18 42.45
N ARG A 529 16.97 66.83 43.28
CA ARG A 529 17.19 65.45 43.75
C ARG A 529 16.01 64.97 44.58
N ARG A 530 15.48 65.83 45.47
CA ARG A 530 14.31 65.51 46.30
C ARG A 530 13.07 65.24 45.44
N LEU A 531 12.78 66.09 44.46
CA LEU A 531 11.67 65.88 43.51
C LEU A 531 11.89 64.63 42.63
N GLN A 532 13.12 64.36 42.21
CA GLN A 532 13.44 63.17 41.41
C GLN A 532 13.21 61.86 42.17
N GLY A 533 13.53 61.82 43.48
CA GLY A 533 13.23 60.67 44.33
C GLY A 533 11.73 60.39 44.42
N VAL A 534 10.91 61.44 44.63
CA VAL A 534 9.45 61.30 44.70
C VAL A 534 8.84 60.94 43.33
N ILE A 535 9.37 61.48 42.23
CA ILE A 535 8.97 61.11 40.86
C ILE A 535 9.21 59.61 40.63
N ALA A 536 10.37 59.08 41.00
CA ALA A 536 10.69 57.66 40.84
C ALA A 536 9.75 56.78 41.68
N GLU A 537 9.40 57.22 42.90
CA GLU A 537 8.43 56.54 43.77
C GLU A 537 7.04 56.46 43.10
N VAL A 538 6.51 57.58 42.60
CA VAL A 538 5.20 57.61 41.92
C VAL A 538 5.22 56.80 40.63
N GLN A 539 6.30 56.84 39.85
CA GLN A 539 6.45 56.02 38.64
C GLN A 539 6.44 54.51 38.95
N SER A 540 7.11 54.09 40.02
CA SER A 540 7.07 52.69 40.47
C SER A 540 5.65 52.26 40.85
N ARG A 541 4.87 53.12 41.52
CA ARG A 541 3.47 52.84 41.86
C ARG A 541 2.57 52.74 40.62
N ILE A 542 2.77 53.57 39.60
CA ILE A 542 2.04 53.48 38.32
C ILE A 542 2.28 52.12 37.67
N GLU A 543 3.54 51.69 37.61
CA GLU A 543 3.89 50.43 36.97
C GLU A 543 3.33 49.21 37.72
N VAL A 544 3.38 49.20 39.05
CA VAL A 544 2.75 48.16 39.88
C VAL A 544 1.23 48.12 39.65
N ARG A 545 0.55 49.28 39.59
CA ARG A 545 -0.89 49.34 39.31
C ARG A 545 -1.22 48.83 37.91
N ARG A 546 -0.41 49.18 36.90
CA ARG A 546 -0.54 48.69 35.52
C ARG A 546 -0.39 47.16 35.46
N GLN A 547 0.64 46.61 36.11
CA GLN A 547 0.84 45.16 36.16
C GLN A 547 -0.32 44.44 36.86
N GLN A 548 -0.84 45.00 37.96
CA GLN A 548 -2.01 44.46 38.65
C GLN A 548 -3.27 44.50 37.77
N GLN A 549 -3.46 45.56 36.98
CA GLN A 549 -4.59 45.68 36.04
C GLN A 549 -4.48 44.64 34.91
N ILE A 550 -3.30 44.45 34.32
CA ILE A 550 -3.06 43.44 33.28
C ILE A 550 -3.35 42.03 33.84
N GLN A 551 -2.79 41.70 35.00
CA GLN A 551 -3.04 40.41 35.65
C GLN A 551 -4.53 40.20 36.00
N ALA A 552 -5.24 41.25 36.42
CA ALA A 552 -6.67 41.17 36.68
C ALA A 552 -7.49 40.97 35.39
N GLN A 553 -7.09 41.59 34.28
CA GLN A 553 -7.71 41.38 32.96
C GLN A 553 -7.46 39.97 32.42
N GLU A 554 -6.22 39.47 32.50
CA GLU A 554 -5.87 38.11 32.11
C GLU A 554 -6.68 37.07 32.89
N ARG A 555 -6.79 37.24 34.22
CA ARG A 555 -7.62 36.36 35.06
C ARG A 555 -9.09 36.38 34.65
N ARG A 556 -9.64 37.55 34.33
CA ARG A 556 -11.03 37.67 33.86
C ARG A 556 -11.22 36.98 32.51
N ALA A 557 -10.32 37.20 31.57
CA ALA A 557 -10.36 36.58 30.25
C ALA A 557 -10.25 35.04 30.33
N VAL A 558 -9.41 34.51 31.22
CA VAL A 558 -9.30 33.06 31.45
C VAL A 558 -10.61 32.50 32.01
N VAL A 559 -11.21 33.14 33.02
CA VAL A 559 -12.49 32.69 33.60
C VAL A 559 -13.62 32.75 32.57
N GLU A 560 -13.68 33.80 31.75
CA GLU A 560 -14.69 33.92 30.68
C GLU A 560 -14.49 32.85 29.60
N ALA A 561 -13.25 32.58 29.18
CA ALA A 561 -12.93 31.53 28.23
C ALA A 561 -13.27 30.12 28.77
N GLU A 562 -13.02 29.87 30.06
CA GLU A 562 -13.42 28.63 30.74
C GLU A 562 -14.95 28.49 30.78
N GLN A 563 -15.68 29.56 31.06
CA GLN A 563 -17.15 29.55 31.06
C GLN A 563 -17.72 29.23 29.67
N LEU A 564 -17.20 29.85 28.61
CA LEU A 564 -17.63 29.59 27.24
C LEU A 564 -17.34 28.15 26.82
N LEU A 565 -16.18 27.60 27.21
CA LEU A 565 -15.84 26.21 26.94
C LEU A 565 -16.80 25.25 27.65
N ILE A 566 -17.12 25.50 28.92
CA ILE A 566 -18.10 24.71 29.69
C ILE A 566 -19.46 24.76 29.00
N GLU A 567 -19.94 25.94 28.63
CA GLU A 567 -21.23 26.12 27.95
C GLU A 567 -21.28 25.38 26.61
N GLN A 568 -20.20 25.43 25.82
CA GLN A 568 -20.12 24.67 24.57
C GLN A 568 -20.15 23.17 24.83
N THR A 569 -19.40 22.66 25.81
CA THR A 569 -19.41 21.23 26.14
C THR A 569 -20.76 20.73 26.63
N LEU A 570 -21.50 21.56 27.38
CA LEU A 570 -22.86 21.22 27.81
C LEU A 570 -23.82 21.14 26.62
N ARG A 571 -23.76 22.10 25.69
CA ARG A 571 -24.57 22.07 24.45
C ARG A 571 -24.28 20.85 23.60
N ASP A 572 -23.01 20.47 23.47
CA ASP A 572 -22.62 19.28 22.71
C ASP A 572 -23.09 18.00 23.39
N ASP A 573 -23.10 17.96 24.72
CA ASP A 573 -23.64 16.84 25.51
C ASP A 573 -25.17 16.72 25.37
N GLU A 574 -25.91 17.82 25.43
CA GLU A 574 -27.36 17.85 25.19
C GLU A 574 -27.71 17.39 23.76
N ARG A 575 -26.94 17.84 22.76
CA ARG A 575 -27.10 17.38 21.37
C ARG A 575 -26.83 15.89 21.23
N LEU A 576 -25.77 15.40 21.87
CA LEU A 576 -25.44 13.99 21.84
C LEU A 576 -26.54 13.14 22.48
N GLU A 577 -27.11 13.58 23.61
CA GLU A 577 -28.23 12.90 24.27
C GLU A 577 -29.45 12.81 23.35
N ASN A 578 -29.86 13.93 22.74
CA ASN A 578 -30.97 13.96 21.78
C ASN A 578 -30.76 13.00 20.59
N LEU A 579 -29.53 12.94 20.04
CA LEU A 579 -29.21 12.00 18.95
C LEU A 579 -29.25 10.54 19.42
N ILE A 580 -28.80 10.25 20.64
CA ILE A 580 -28.87 8.88 21.19
C ILE A 580 -30.32 8.45 21.35
N ASP A 581 -31.20 9.33 21.83
CA ASP A 581 -32.62 9.01 21.96
C ASP A 581 -33.31 8.87 20.60
N GLN A 582 -32.93 9.67 19.61
CA GLN A 582 -33.38 9.48 18.23
C GLN A 582 -32.93 8.13 17.65
N ILE A 583 -31.70 7.70 17.89
CA ILE A 583 -31.20 6.38 17.44
C ILE A 583 -32.01 5.26 18.08
N ARG A 584 -32.31 5.35 19.38
CA ARG A 584 -33.15 4.36 20.08
C ARG A 584 -34.55 4.30 19.47
N ALA A 585 -35.18 5.45 19.25
CA ALA A 585 -36.51 5.52 18.64
C ALA A 585 -36.54 4.90 17.23
N LEU A 586 -35.54 5.19 16.39
CA LEU A 586 -35.42 4.62 15.04
C LEU A 586 -35.18 3.10 15.06
N ILE A 587 -34.41 2.59 16.02
CA ILE A 587 -34.24 1.14 16.20
C ILE A 587 -35.57 0.50 16.61
N ASP A 588 -36.32 1.13 17.52
CA ASP A 588 -37.64 0.64 17.94
C ASP A 588 -38.68 0.68 16.81
N GLU A 589 -38.57 1.66 15.91
CA GLU A 589 -39.39 1.74 14.70
C GLU A 589 -39.02 0.63 13.69
N GLY A 590 -37.72 0.36 13.52
CA GLY A 590 -37.26 -0.77 12.73
C GLY A 590 -37.73 -2.13 13.26
N ILE A 591 -37.74 -2.29 14.59
CA ILE A 591 -38.29 -3.50 15.23
C ILE A 591 -39.80 -3.65 14.95
N ARG A 592 -40.52 -2.54 14.78
CA ARG A 592 -41.95 -2.51 14.44
C ARG A 592 -42.23 -2.73 12.95
N GLY A 593 -41.20 -2.83 12.12
CA GLY A 593 -41.31 -3.22 10.71
C GLY A 593 -40.90 -2.16 9.71
N ASP A 594 -40.38 -1.00 10.13
CA ASP A 594 -39.79 -0.02 9.21
C ASP A 594 -38.33 -0.35 8.92
N ASP A 595 -38.09 -1.03 7.80
CA ASP A 595 -36.76 -1.45 7.41
C ASP A 595 -35.78 -0.29 7.13
N ASP A 596 -36.28 0.89 6.74
CA ASP A 596 -35.43 2.03 6.41
C ASP A 596 -34.98 2.77 7.67
N ALA A 597 -35.75 2.69 8.76
CA ALA A 597 -35.40 3.25 10.06
C ALA A 597 -34.05 2.72 10.61
N TYR A 598 -33.66 1.48 10.30
CA TYR A 598 -32.33 0.96 10.67
C TYR A 598 -31.18 1.66 9.95
N LYS A 599 -31.36 2.02 8.66
CA LYS A 599 -30.35 2.76 7.88
C LYS A 599 -30.27 4.20 8.37
N GLU A 600 -31.42 4.79 8.69
CA GLU A 600 -31.49 6.13 9.27
C GLU A 600 -30.81 6.17 10.64
N ALA A 601 -31.07 5.19 11.52
CA ALA A 601 -30.43 5.07 12.82
C ALA A 601 -28.89 5.05 12.70
N ARG A 602 -28.35 4.35 11.69
CA ARG A 602 -26.91 4.36 11.40
C ARG A 602 -26.41 5.74 10.97
N SER A 603 -27.16 6.44 10.11
CA SER A 603 -26.79 7.79 9.68
C SER A 603 -26.78 8.79 10.84
N VAL A 604 -27.76 8.71 11.75
CA VAL A 604 -27.84 9.53 12.97
C VAL A 604 -26.69 9.17 13.92
N ALA A 605 -26.31 7.91 14.01
CA ALA A 605 -25.15 7.49 14.81
C ALA A 605 -23.81 7.99 14.27
N GLU A 606 -23.67 8.14 12.94
CA GLU A 606 -22.51 8.78 12.31
C GLU A 606 -22.41 10.27 12.74
N ALA A 607 -23.55 10.98 12.77
CA ALA A 607 -23.62 12.35 13.25
C ALA A 607 -23.25 12.44 14.74
N ALA A 608 -23.70 11.51 15.58
CA ALA A 608 -23.34 11.47 17.00
C ALA A 608 -21.82 11.33 17.23
N ILE A 609 -21.12 10.52 16.42
CA ILE A 609 -19.65 10.39 16.48
C ILE A 609 -18.95 11.68 16.04
N SER A 610 -19.50 12.37 15.04
CA SER A 610 -18.92 13.62 14.54
C SER A 610 -18.94 14.75 15.59
N ILE A 611 -19.99 14.80 16.42
CA ILE A 611 -20.12 15.79 17.51
C ILE A 611 -19.11 15.50 18.62
N ARG A 612 -18.98 14.24 19.05
CA ARG A 612 -18.04 13.86 20.12
C ARG A 612 -17.13 12.69 19.70
N PRO A 613 -16.06 12.98 18.94
CA PRO A 613 -15.10 11.96 18.55
C PRO A 613 -14.50 11.30 19.81
N LYS A 614 -14.36 9.96 19.77
CA LYS A 614 -13.87 9.13 20.89
C LYS A 614 -14.80 9.04 22.11
N SER A 615 -16.05 9.52 22.01
CA SER A 615 -17.07 9.25 23.03
C SER A 615 -17.43 7.77 23.06
N GLY A 616 -17.38 7.15 24.24
CA GLY A 616 -17.82 5.77 24.43
C GLY A 616 -19.31 5.59 24.14
N THR A 617 -20.15 6.57 24.49
CA THR A 617 -21.60 6.52 24.26
C THR A 617 -21.96 6.60 22.78
N ALA A 618 -21.33 7.53 22.04
CA ALA A 618 -21.54 7.65 20.59
C ALA A 618 -21.02 6.42 19.83
N ALA A 619 -19.86 5.89 20.23
CA ALA A 619 -19.31 4.68 19.64
C ALA A 619 -20.20 3.44 19.92
N ALA A 620 -20.76 3.33 21.12
CA ALA A 620 -21.70 2.28 21.47
C ALA A 620 -23.00 2.40 20.65
N ALA A 621 -23.58 3.61 20.56
CA ALA A 621 -24.78 3.86 19.77
C ALA A 621 -24.59 3.48 18.29
N LYS A 622 -23.45 3.85 17.69
CA LYS A 622 -23.11 3.43 16.32
C LYS A 622 -22.99 1.92 16.19
N PHE A 623 -22.25 1.26 17.09
CA PHE A 623 -22.13 -0.19 17.06
C PHE A 623 -23.51 -0.88 17.13
N THR A 624 -24.40 -0.39 18.00
CA THR A 624 -25.76 -0.91 18.14
C THR A 624 -26.59 -0.69 16.86
N ALA A 625 -26.56 0.50 16.27
CA ALA A 625 -27.27 0.80 15.02
C ALA A 625 -26.73 -0.04 13.84
N ASP A 626 -25.41 -0.16 13.72
CA ASP A 626 -24.75 -1.00 12.71
C ASP A 626 -25.17 -2.46 12.87
N ALA A 627 -25.11 -2.99 14.09
CA ALA A 627 -25.47 -4.37 14.38
C ALA A 627 -26.96 -4.66 14.09
N ALA A 628 -27.85 -3.73 14.45
CA ALA A 628 -29.28 -3.85 14.22
C ALA A 628 -29.61 -3.91 12.71
N ASP A 629 -29.02 -3.03 11.89
CA ASP A 629 -29.23 -3.06 10.45
C ASP A 629 -28.64 -4.33 9.81
N GLN A 630 -27.42 -4.73 10.18
CA GLN A 630 -26.80 -5.94 9.63
C GLN A 630 -27.59 -7.20 9.97
N LEU A 631 -28.13 -7.28 11.19
CA LEU A 631 -28.99 -8.37 11.62
C LEU A 631 -30.31 -8.38 10.82
N ASN A 632 -30.93 -7.22 10.59
CA ASN A 632 -32.11 -7.11 9.73
C ASN A 632 -31.82 -7.60 8.30
N VAL A 633 -30.73 -7.12 7.69
CA VAL A 633 -30.29 -7.54 6.35
C VAL A 633 -30.07 -9.05 6.29
N ALA A 634 -29.42 -9.64 7.29
CA ALA A 634 -29.17 -11.08 7.34
C ALA A 634 -30.48 -11.89 7.39
N PHE A 635 -31.45 -11.48 8.22
CA PHE A 635 -32.75 -12.15 8.29
C PHE A 635 -33.57 -12.01 7.00
N ARG A 636 -33.53 -10.84 6.35
CA ARG A 636 -34.18 -10.63 5.06
C ARG A 636 -33.56 -11.48 3.96
N LEU A 637 -32.23 -11.54 3.88
CA LEU A 637 -31.55 -12.41 2.90
C LEU A 637 -31.85 -13.89 3.13
N ARG A 638 -32.00 -14.31 4.40
CA ARG A 638 -32.42 -15.68 4.74
C ARG A 638 -33.84 -15.96 4.25
N THR A 639 -34.77 -15.03 4.48
CA THR A 639 -36.17 -15.15 4.04
C THR A 639 -36.27 -15.14 2.52
N LEU A 640 -35.58 -14.21 1.85
CA LEU A 640 -35.50 -14.13 0.40
C LEU A 640 -34.92 -15.42 -0.19
N ARG A 641 -33.86 -15.97 0.41
CA ARG A 641 -33.29 -17.27 -0.02
C ARG A 641 -34.31 -18.39 0.09
N ALA A 642 -35.06 -18.47 1.20
CA ALA A 642 -36.09 -19.49 1.37
C ALA A 642 -37.19 -19.35 0.30
N ASN A 643 -37.66 -18.12 0.04
CA ASN A 643 -38.68 -17.86 -0.98
C ASN A 643 -38.17 -18.22 -2.38
N ARG A 644 -36.96 -17.78 -2.76
CA ARG A 644 -36.37 -18.10 -4.07
C ARG A 644 -36.06 -19.59 -4.23
N PHE A 645 -35.73 -20.27 -3.14
CA PHE A 645 -35.58 -21.72 -3.16
C PHE A 645 -36.92 -22.42 -3.45
N LEU A 646 -38.02 -21.97 -2.83
CA LEU A 646 -39.36 -22.49 -3.12
C LEU A 646 -39.80 -22.18 -4.56
N GLU A 647 -39.58 -20.96 -5.06
CA GLU A 647 -39.87 -20.60 -6.46
C GLU A 647 -39.08 -21.46 -7.46
N ALA A 648 -37.81 -21.76 -7.16
CA ALA A 648 -37.00 -22.64 -7.99
C ALA A 648 -37.54 -24.07 -8.00
N LEU A 649 -37.95 -24.59 -6.84
CA LEU A 649 -38.61 -25.90 -6.77
C LEU A 649 -39.96 -25.91 -7.52
N GLU A 650 -40.75 -24.84 -7.43
CA GLU A 650 -41.98 -24.69 -8.22
C GLU A 650 -41.68 -24.76 -9.73
N GLN A 651 -40.63 -24.08 -10.19
CA GLN A 651 -40.23 -24.12 -11.59
C GLN A 651 -39.76 -25.52 -12.03
N VAL A 652 -39.06 -26.24 -11.15
CA VAL A 652 -38.69 -27.64 -11.36
C VAL A 652 -39.93 -28.50 -11.51
N GLU A 653 -40.91 -28.39 -10.61
CA GLU A 653 -42.18 -29.13 -10.68
C GLU A 653 -42.94 -28.80 -11.96
N ARG A 654 -43.05 -27.51 -12.33
CA ARG A 654 -43.67 -27.08 -13.59
C ARG A 654 -42.99 -27.69 -14.83
N SER A 655 -41.68 -27.90 -14.77
CA SER A 655 -40.92 -28.52 -15.86
C SER A 655 -41.07 -30.05 -15.89
N HIS A 656 -41.39 -30.66 -14.75
CA HIS A 656 -41.71 -32.10 -14.64
C HIS A 656 -43.14 -32.43 -15.05
N VAL A 657 -44.03 -31.43 -15.19
CA VAL A 657 -45.37 -31.64 -15.75
C VAL A 657 -45.21 -32.10 -17.21
N PRO A 658 -45.52 -33.37 -17.53
CA PRO A 658 -45.38 -33.87 -18.88
C PRO A 658 -46.37 -33.16 -19.79
N PHE A 659 -45.94 -32.79 -20.98
CA PHE A 659 -46.85 -32.31 -22.01
C PHE A 659 -47.53 -33.54 -22.65
N PRO A 660 -48.88 -33.63 -22.69
CA PRO A 660 -49.55 -34.71 -23.40
C PRO A 660 -49.21 -34.65 -24.89
N ASP A 661 -48.65 -35.74 -25.39
CA ASP A 661 -47.80 -35.80 -26.59
C ASP A 661 -48.58 -35.91 -27.92
N GLU A 662 -49.67 -35.16 -28.09
CA GLU A 662 -50.37 -35.01 -29.38
C GLU A 662 -50.95 -33.58 -29.56
N PRO A 663 -50.29 -32.65 -30.29
CA PRO A 663 -49.03 -32.75 -31.05
C PRO A 663 -47.77 -32.18 -30.33
N PRO A 664 -46.55 -32.54 -30.80
CA PRO A 664 -45.35 -32.67 -29.94
C PRO A 664 -44.52 -31.40 -29.73
N ILE A 665 -44.89 -30.25 -30.31
CA ILE A 665 -44.13 -29.00 -30.19
C ILE A 665 -45.11 -27.83 -30.16
N ARG A 666 -45.32 -27.23 -28.99
CA ARG A 666 -46.02 -25.93 -28.91
C ARG A 666 -45.04 -24.82 -29.21
N TRP A 667 -45.11 -24.30 -30.44
CA TRP A 667 -44.44 -23.07 -30.77
C TRP A 667 -45.07 -21.90 -30.00
N PRO A 668 -44.27 -20.90 -29.60
CA PRO A 668 -44.80 -19.62 -29.17
C PRO A 668 -45.75 -19.06 -30.23
N ALA A 669 -46.73 -18.24 -29.80
CA ALA A 669 -47.64 -17.59 -30.73
C ALA A 669 -46.86 -16.83 -31.84
N PRO A 670 -47.42 -16.69 -33.05
CA PRO A 670 -46.76 -16.01 -34.17
C PRO A 670 -46.26 -14.59 -33.82
N GLU A 671 -46.96 -13.90 -32.93
CA GLU A 671 -46.60 -12.58 -32.41
C GLU A 671 -45.23 -12.59 -31.70
N VAL A 672 -44.95 -13.64 -30.93
CA VAL A 672 -43.67 -13.81 -30.22
C VAL A 672 -42.55 -14.03 -31.23
N TRP A 673 -42.79 -14.85 -32.25
CA TRP A 673 -41.83 -15.07 -33.33
C TRP A 673 -41.54 -13.78 -34.09
N LYS A 674 -42.56 -12.99 -34.42
CA LYS A 674 -42.41 -11.71 -35.09
C LYS A 674 -41.60 -10.73 -34.24
N ALA A 675 -41.89 -10.62 -32.95
CA ALA A 675 -41.15 -9.77 -32.03
C ALA A 675 -39.67 -10.19 -31.91
N LEU A 676 -39.39 -11.50 -31.89
CA LEU A 676 -38.02 -12.02 -31.86
C LEU A 676 -37.25 -11.74 -33.16
N SER A 677 -37.92 -11.78 -34.30
CA SER A 677 -37.33 -11.44 -35.62
C SER A 677 -37.09 -9.93 -35.75
N GLU A 678 -38.03 -9.10 -35.32
CA GLU A 678 -37.87 -7.64 -35.31
C GLU A 678 -36.74 -7.20 -34.37
N ARG A 679 -36.62 -7.81 -33.20
CA ARG A 679 -35.50 -7.57 -32.28
C ARG A 679 -34.15 -7.96 -32.89
N ARG A 680 -34.13 -8.95 -33.80
CA ARG A 680 -32.93 -9.39 -34.52
C ARG A 680 -32.55 -8.49 -35.69
N LYS A 681 -33.49 -7.77 -36.31
CA LYS A 681 -33.20 -6.83 -37.41
C LYS A 681 -32.17 -5.77 -37.07
N LYS A 682 -32.06 -5.35 -35.80
CA LYS A 682 -31.03 -4.38 -35.38
C LYS A 682 -29.59 -4.88 -35.54
N TRP A 683 -29.42 -6.19 -35.69
CA TRP A 683 -28.14 -6.86 -35.87
C TRP A 683 -27.93 -7.39 -37.30
N ALA A 684 -28.91 -7.21 -38.19
CA ALA A 684 -28.74 -7.49 -39.61
C ALA A 684 -27.73 -6.47 -40.17
N SER A 685 -26.66 -7.00 -40.76
CA SER A 685 -25.43 -6.34 -41.18
C SER A 685 -25.60 -4.93 -41.75
N VAL A 686 -24.78 -4.01 -41.25
CA VAL A 686 -24.39 -2.79 -41.96
C VAL A 686 -23.30 -3.21 -42.94
N ASP A 687 -23.59 -3.22 -44.24
CA ASP A 687 -22.55 -3.40 -45.25
C ASP A 687 -21.67 -2.14 -45.26
N LEU A 688 -20.34 -2.29 -45.23
CA LEU A 688 -19.41 -1.15 -45.14
C LEU A 688 -19.29 -0.40 -46.48
N HIS A 689 -19.64 -1.07 -47.58
CA HIS A 689 -19.67 -0.49 -48.91
C HIS A 689 -21.05 0.16 -49.16
N LYS A 690 -21.10 1.49 -49.21
CA LYS A 690 -22.31 2.22 -49.63
C LYS A 690 -22.43 2.11 -51.14
N VAL A 691 -23.22 1.15 -51.60
CA VAL A 691 -23.60 1.03 -53.02
C VAL A 691 -24.25 2.35 -53.45
N THR A 692 -23.74 2.94 -54.53
CA THR A 692 -24.34 4.15 -55.11
C THR A 692 -25.66 3.79 -55.81
N LYS A 693 -26.56 4.77 -56.01
CA LYS A 693 -27.83 4.53 -56.73
C LYS A 693 -27.62 4.04 -58.17
N ALA A 694 -26.47 4.34 -58.78
CA ALA A 694 -26.12 3.88 -60.11
C ALA A 694 -25.70 2.41 -60.09
N GLU A 695 -24.85 2.00 -59.15
CA GLU A 695 -24.43 0.60 -58.98
C GLU A 695 -25.59 -0.30 -58.53
N GLU A 696 -26.53 0.22 -57.74
CA GLU A 696 -27.76 -0.47 -57.37
C GLU A 696 -28.61 -0.76 -58.61
N ARG A 697 -28.78 0.23 -59.49
CA ARG A 697 -29.47 0.05 -60.78
C ARG A 697 -28.80 -0.98 -61.69
N ILE A 698 -27.46 -0.97 -61.77
CA ILE A 698 -26.72 -1.98 -62.54
C ILE A 698 -26.96 -3.38 -61.97
N ASN A 699 -26.95 -3.53 -60.64
CA ASN A 699 -27.21 -4.81 -60.00
C ASN A 699 -28.63 -5.32 -60.19
N GLU A 700 -29.63 -4.43 -60.14
CA GLU A 700 -31.03 -4.78 -60.43
C GLU A 700 -31.19 -5.25 -61.89
N GLU A 701 -30.60 -4.53 -62.85
CA GLU A 701 -30.66 -4.92 -64.26
C GLU A 701 -29.93 -6.23 -64.56
N LEU A 702 -28.84 -6.54 -63.83
CA LEU A 702 -28.16 -7.82 -63.96
C LEU A 702 -29.07 -9.02 -63.63
N ASP A 703 -30.09 -8.83 -62.80
CA ASP A 703 -31.02 -9.89 -62.39
C ASP A 703 -32.25 -9.98 -63.33
N ASN A 704 -32.42 -9.07 -64.28
CA ASN A 704 -33.48 -9.11 -65.28
C ASN A 704 -33.21 -10.17 -66.37
N GLN A 705 -34.28 -10.74 -66.92
CA GLN A 705 -34.21 -11.73 -67.98
C GLN A 705 -33.92 -11.11 -69.35
N THR A 706 -33.06 -11.76 -70.13
CA THR A 706 -32.57 -11.27 -71.42
C THR A 706 -32.55 -12.37 -72.48
N GLU A 707 -32.60 -11.93 -73.73
CA GLU A 707 -32.45 -12.77 -74.92
C GLU A 707 -31.34 -12.14 -75.76
N LEU A 708 -30.29 -12.91 -76.06
CA LEU A 708 -29.11 -12.46 -76.79
C LEU A 708 -28.80 -13.46 -77.91
N GLU A 709 -28.64 -12.95 -79.13
CA GLU A 709 -28.27 -13.73 -80.32
C GLU A 709 -27.16 -12.98 -81.07
N PHE A 710 -25.94 -13.51 -81.00
CA PHE A 710 -24.75 -13.00 -81.65
C PHE A 710 -24.15 -14.10 -82.53
N ALA A 711 -23.92 -13.80 -83.81
CA ALA A 711 -23.26 -14.68 -84.77
C ALA A 711 -22.10 -13.91 -85.40
N ASP A 712 -20.87 -14.32 -85.08
CA ASP A 712 -19.60 -13.68 -85.48
C ASP A 712 -19.60 -12.15 -85.31
N THR A 713 -20.16 -11.67 -84.19
CA THR A 713 -20.25 -10.23 -83.89
C THR A 713 -19.04 -9.79 -83.07
N PRO A 714 -18.36 -8.68 -83.41
CA PRO A 714 -17.26 -8.15 -82.61
C PRO A 714 -17.67 -7.89 -81.14
N LEU A 715 -16.80 -8.23 -80.18
CA LEU A 715 -17.07 -8.04 -78.75
C LEU A 715 -17.52 -6.61 -78.41
N ARG A 716 -16.92 -5.59 -79.04
CA ARG A 716 -17.30 -4.18 -78.88
C ARG A 716 -18.77 -3.91 -79.26
N ASP A 717 -19.23 -4.49 -80.36
CA ASP A 717 -20.59 -4.29 -80.86
C ASP A 717 -21.61 -5.07 -80.03
N ALA A 718 -21.26 -6.28 -79.59
CA ALA A 718 -22.08 -7.09 -78.69
C ALA A 718 -22.29 -6.39 -77.33
N ILE A 719 -21.23 -5.78 -76.77
CA ILE A 719 -21.32 -5.01 -75.52
C ILE A 719 -22.13 -3.73 -75.72
N GLY A 720 -21.96 -3.03 -76.85
CA GLY A 720 -22.76 -1.85 -77.19
C GLY A 720 -24.25 -2.16 -77.25
N PHE A 721 -24.62 -3.28 -77.87
CA PHE A 721 -26.01 -3.74 -77.91
C PHE A 721 -26.59 -4.00 -76.51
N ILE A 722 -25.82 -4.65 -75.63
CA ILE A 722 -26.25 -4.93 -74.24
C ILE A 722 -26.39 -3.63 -73.44
N ALA A 723 -25.47 -2.68 -73.62
CA ALA A 723 -25.51 -1.37 -72.97
C ALA A 723 -26.79 -0.60 -73.33
N ASP A 724 -27.18 -0.61 -74.62
CA ASP A 724 -28.38 0.05 -75.11
C ASP A 724 -29.67 -0.65 -74.67
N GLN A 725 -29.69 -1.99 -74.71
CA GLN A 725 -30.86 -2.78 -74.32
C GLN A 725 -31.20 -2.63 -72.83
N HIS A 726 -30.19 -2.68 -71.96
CA HIS A 726 -30.35 -2.59 -70.50
C HIS A 726 -30.18 -1.18 -69.94
N ARG A 727 -29.82 -0.20 -70.79
CA ARG A 727 -29.60 1.20 -70.39
C ARG A 727 -28.58 1.33 -69.25
N ILE A 728 -27.53 0.53 -69.30
CA ILE A 728 -26.42 0.54 -68.36
C ILE A 728 -25.13 0.98 -69.05
N GLN A 729 -24.28 1.70 -68.33
CA GLN A 729 -22.99 2.15 -68.88
C GLN A 729 -21.97 1.02 -68.78
N ILE A 730 -21.49 0.53 -69.92
CA ILE A 730 -20.48 -0.53 -70.01
C ILE A 730 -19.21 0.01 -70.67
N ILE A 731 -18.05 -0.23 -70.04
CA ILE A 731 -16.74 0.19 -70.55
C ILE A 731 -15.84 -1.04 -70.67
N ILE A 732 -15.10 -1.13 -71.77
CA ILE A 732 -14.08 -2.17 -71.97
C ILE A 732 -12.74 -1.65 -71.46
N ASP A 733 -12.09 -2.42 -70.60
CA ASP A 733 -10.74 -2.13 -70.11
C ASP A 733 -9.69 -2.52 -71.16
N GLU A 734 -9.50 -1.67 -72.17
CA GLU A 734 -8.60 -1.96 -73.29
C GLU A 734 -7.14 -2.19 -72.85
N ALA A 735 -6.72 -1.61 -71.73
CA ALA A 735 -5.40 -1.84 -71.17
C ALA A 735 -5.24 -3.29 -70.70
N ALA A 736 -6.19 -3.77 -69.87
CA ALA A 736 -6.17 -5.15 -69.38
C ALA A 736 -6.33 -6.19 -70.50
N LEU A 737 -7.17 -5.91 -71.50
CA LEU A 737 -7.37 -6.81 -72.64
C LEU A 737 -6.12 -6.92 -73.53
N THR A 738 -5.41 -5.81 -73.76
CA THR A 738 -4.18 -5.80 -74.58
C THR A 738 -3.06 -6.60 -73.92
N GLU A 739 -2.97 -6.60 -72.59
CA GLU A 739 -1.96 -7.36 -71.82
C GLU A 739 -2.13 -8.88 -71.97
N GLU A 740 -3.35 -9.37 -72.12
CA GLU A 740 -3.68 -10.79 -72.41
C GLU A 740 -3.76 -11.10 -73.91
N GLY A 741 -3.47 -10.13 -74.78
CA GLY A 741 -3.49 -10.30 -76.23
C GLY A 741 -4.89 -10.47 -76.84
N ILE A 742 -5.94 -10.04 -76.13
CA ILE A 742 -7.34 -10.08 -76.58
C ILE A 742 -7.68 -8.76 -77.27
N SER A 743 -8.35 -8.82 -78.42
CA SER A 743 -8.79 -7.61 -79.13
C SER A 743 -10.29 -7.38 -78.89
N GLY A 744 -10.70 -6.11 -78.81
CA GLY A 744 -12.12 -5.73 -78.78
C GLY A 744 -12.90 -6.12 -80.05
N ASP A 745 -12.20 -6.56 -81.09
CA ASP A 745 -12.77 -7.01 -82.36
C ASP A 745 -12.92 -8.55 -82.46
N ASP A 746 -12.54 -9.29 -81.40
CA ASP A 746 -12.67 -10.75 -81.38
C ASP A 746 -14.16 -11.16 -81.49
N PRO A 747 -14.49 -12.15 -82.34
CA PRO A 747 -15.88 -12.51 -82.62
C PRO A 747 -16.52 -13.27 -81.45
N VAL A 748 -17.73 -12.86 -81.09
CA VAL A 748 -18.57 -13.51 -80.07
C VAL A 748 -19.70 -14.26 -80.77
N ASN A 749 -19.86 -15.52 -80.39
CA ASN A 749 -20.90 -16.43 -80.88
C ASN A 749 -21.74 -16.93 -79.71
N LEU A 750 -22.97 -16.44 -79.55
CA LEU A 750 -23.82 -16.76 -78.41
C LEU A 750 -25.31 -16.69 -78.75
N VAL A 751 -26.06 -17.72 -78.37
CA VAL A 751 -27.53 -17.74 -78.49
C VAL A 751 -28.12 -18.17 -77.15
N LEU A 752 -28.77 -17.25 -76.43
CA LEU A 752 -29.39 -17.49 -75.13
C LEU A 752 -30.76 -16.82 -75.07
N SER A 753 -31.74 -17.50 -74.45
CA SER A 753 -33.08 -16.95 -74.17
C SER A 753 -33.54 -17.31 -72.77
N GLY A 754 -34.25 -16.37 -72.11
CA GLY A 754 -34.84 -16.59 -70.79
C GLY A 754 -33.86 -16.70 -69.62
N VAL A 755 -32.62 -16.25 -69.79
CA VAL A 755 -31.58 -16.23 -68.74
C VAL A 755 -31.42 -14.83 -68.16
N THR A 756 -30.87 -14.68 -66.95
CA THR A 756 -30.56 -13.36 -66.41
C THR A 756 -29.36 -12.75 -67.13
N LEU A 757 -29.32 -11.41 -67.24
CA LEU A 757 -28.18 -10.70 -67.84
C LEU A 757 -26.85 -11.11 -67.18
N ARG A 758 -26.86 -11.29 -65.85
CA ARG A 758 -25.73 -11.78 -65.05
C ARG A 758 -25.17 -13.09 -65.58
N SER A 759 -26.04 -14.06 -65.87
CA SER A 759 -25.64 -15.36 -66.41
C SER A 759 -25.24 -15.25 -67.86
N ALA A 760 -25.95 -14.44 -68.66
CA ALA A 760 -25.64 -14.23 -70.07
C ALA A 760 -24.25 -13.62 -70.27
N LEU A 761 -23.90 -12.57 -69.51
CA LEU A 761 -22.58 -11.93 -69.53
C LEU A 761 -21.47 -12.90 -69.10
N LYS A 762 -21.72 -13.72 -68.07
CA LYS A 762 -20.74 -14.72 -67.65
C LYS A 762 -20.44 -15.72 -68.77
N ILE A 763 -21.49 -16.28 -69.38
CA ILE A 763 -21.35 -17.26 -70.48
C ILE A 763 -20.69 -16.63 -71.71
N MET A 764 -20.98 -15.36 -71.98
CA MET A 764 -20.40 -14.62 -73.10
C MET A 764 -18.90 -14.35 -72.93
N LEU A 765 -18.47 -13.99 -71.71
CA LEU A 765 -17.12 -13.52 -71.43
C LEU A 765 -16.14 -14.63 -71.03
N GLU A 766 -16.64 -15.73 -70.44
CA GLU A 766 -15.84 -16.87 -69.96
C GLU A 766 -14.96 -17.53 -71.06
N PRO A 767 -15.43 -17.75 -72.31
CA PRO A 767 -14.59 -18.30 -73.39
C PRO A 767 -13.41 -17.41 -73.79
N LEU A 768 -13.51 -16.10 -73.53
CA LEU A 768 -12.48 -15.11 -73.82
C LEU A 768 -11.58 -14.83 -72.60
N GLY A 769 -11.80 -15.50 -71.45
CA GLY A 769 -11.07 -15.22 -70.21
C GLY A 769 -11.38 -13.84 -69.61
N LEU A 770 -12.56 -13.30 -69.92
CA LEU A 770 -13.02 -11.99 -69.46
C LEU A 770 -14.09 -12.13 -68.38
N THR A 771 -14.23 -11.10 -67.57
CA THR A 771 -15.29 -10.96 -66.57
C THR A 771 -15.70 -9.49 -66.44
N TYR A 772 -16.71 -9.20 -65.62
CA TYR A 772 -17.15 -7.84 -65.35
C TYR A 772 -16.96 -7.46 -63.88
N VAL A 773 -16.63 -6.19 -63.65
CA VAL A 773 -16.56 -5.58 -62.31
C VAL A 773 -17.38 -4.30 -62.33
N ILE A 774 -18.17 -4.07 -61.30
CA ILE A 774 -18.92 -2.82 -61.13
C ILE A 774 -18.08 -1.89 -60.24
N GLU A 775 -17.63 -0.78 -60.79
CA GLU A 775 -16.77 0.19 -60.11
C GLU A 775 -16.96 1.57 -60.72
N ASP A 776 -16.89 2.63 -59.93
CA ASP A 776 -17.03 4.02 -60.38
C ASP A 776 -18.35 4.29 -61.13
N GLU A 777 -19.45 3.69 -60.65
CA GLU A 777 -20.81 3.84 -61.23
C GLU A 777 -20.98 3.25 -62.65
N VAL A 778 -20.00 2.47 -63.15
CA VAL A 778 -20.01 1.84 -64.47
C VAL A 778 -19.68 0.34 -64.38
N MET A 779 -20.16 -0.44 -65.35
CA MET A 779 -19.76 -1.84 -65.50
C MET A 779 -18.53 -1.91 -66.39
N LYS A 780 -17.39 -2.35 -65.84
CA LYS A 780 -16.14 -2.53 -66.59
C LYS A 780 -15.99 -3.99 -66.98
N ILE A 781 -15.76 -4.26 -68.27
CA ILE A 781 -15.38 -5.60 -68.77
C ILE A 781 -13.86 -5.64 -68.81
N THR A 782 -13.28 -6.58 -68.07
CA THR A 782 -11.84 -6.70 -67.82
C THR A 782 -11.44 -8.18 -67.79
N THR A 783 -10.16 -8.48 -67.67
CA THR A 783 -9.66 -9.86 -67.60
C THR A 783 -9.93 -10.47 -66.22
N GLU A 784 -10.03 -11.79 -66.13
CA GLU A 784 -10.22 -12.47 -64.83
C GLU A 784 -9.12 -12.10 -63.82
N VAL A 785 -7.87 -12.02 -64.30
CA VAL A 785 -6.70 -11.64 -63.48
C VAL A 785 -6.87 -10.23 -62.88
N ALA A 786 -7.23 -9.24 -63.70
CA ALA A 786 -7.42 -7.87 -63.24
C ALA A 786 -8.64 -7.72 -62.31
N ALA A 787 -9.67 -8.56 -62.47
CA ALA A 787 -10.83 -8.58 -61.59
C ALA A 787 -10.52 -9.20 -60.22
N GLU A 788 -9.67 -10.24 -60.16
CA GLU A 788 -9.26 -10.87 -58.89
C GLU A 788 -8.46 -9.92 -57.98
N GLU A 789 -7.74 -8.95 -58.56
CA GLU A 789 -7.04 -7.91 -57.79
C GLU A 789 -8.00 -6.91 -57.10
N LYS A 790 -9.24 -6.77 -57.61
CA LYS A 790 -10.24 -5.83 -57.11
C LYS A 790 -11.11 -6.45 -56.01
N LEU A 791 -10.54 -6.59 -54.80
CA LEU A 791 -11.23 -7.17 -53.64
C LEU A 791 -12.14 -6.17 -52.91
N SER A 792 -13.38 -6.57 -52.60
CA SER A 792 -14.31 -5.81 -51.74
C SER A 792 -14.40 -6.39 -50.32
N THR A 793 -14.43 -5.53 -49.31
CA THR A 793 -14.57 -5.95 -47.91
C THR A 793 -16.04 -6.14 -47.55
N ARG A 794 -16.47 -7.37 -47.25
CA ARG A 794 -17.83 -7.68 -46.79
C ARG A 794 -17.89 -8.06 -45.31
N VAL A 795 -18.95 -7.64 -44.62
CA VAL A 795 -19.16 -7.94 -43.20
C VAL A 795 -20.26 -8.99 -43.03
N TYR A 796 -19.89 -10.16 -42.50
CA TYR A 796 -20.84 -11.21 -42.15
C TYR A 796 -21.35 -11.04 -40.71
N PRO A 797 -22.68 -10.90 -40.48
CA PRO A 797 -23.22 -10.76 -39.14
C PRO A 797 -23.26 -12.13 -38.46
N VAL A 798 -22.18 -12.52 -37.79
CA VAL A 798 -22.09 -13.78 -37.01
C VAL A 798 -22.63 -13.65 -35.58
N GLY A 799 -23.33 -12.56 -35.28
CA GLY A 799 -23.73 -12.20 -33.92
C GLY A 799 -24.56 -13.27 -33.21
N ASP A 800 -25.35 -14.05 -33.95
CA ASP A 800 -26.18 -15.17 -33.47
C ASP A 800 -25.37 -16.43 -33.13
N LEU A 801 -24.26 -16.68 -33.84
CA LEU A 801 -23.34 -17.79 -33.58
C LEU A 801 -22.45 -17.57 -32.34
N VAL A 802 -22.25 -16.31 -31.95
CA VAL A 802 -21.40 -15.92 -30.81
C VAL A 802 -22.18 -15.44 -29.59
N ILE A 803 -23.52 -15.51 -29.58
CA ILE A 803 -24.27 -15.26 -28.34
C ILE A 803 -23.96 -16.42 -27.39
N PRO A 804 -23.27 -16.19 -26.26
CA PRO A 804 -23.11 -17.24 -25.29
C PRO A 804 -24.50 -17.70 -24.85
N VAL A 805 -24.78 -18.99 -24.98
CA VAL A 805 -25.89 -19.60 -24.25
C VAL A 805 -25.62 -19.30 -22.79
N THR A 806 -26.32 -18.32 -22.23
CA THR A 806 -26.32 -18.08 -20.79
C THR A 806 -27.03 -19.26 -20.17
N THR A 807 -26.29 -20.35 -19.96
CA THR A 807 -26.64 -21.33 -18.95
C THR A 807 -26.77 -20.54 -17.64
N PRO A 808 -27.90 -20.65 -16.91
CA PRO A 808 -27.99 -20.06 -15.59
C PRO A 808 -26.92 -20.73 -14.74
N ILE A 809 -25.83 -20.01 -14.48
CA ILE A 809 -24.78 -20.47 -13.59
C ILE A 809 -25.41 -20.51 -12.20
N GLY A 810 -25.76 -21.74 -11.78
CA GLY A 810 -26.11 -22.07 -10.41
C GLY A 810 -25.01 -21.57 -9.48
N GLY A 811 -25.42 -20.83 -8.44
CA GLY A 811 -24.53 -20.15 -7.53
C GLY A 811 -23.58 -21.10 -6.82
N LEU A 812 -22.29 -20.88 -7.00
CA LEU A 812 -21.26 -21.34 -6.07
C LEU A 812 -20.93 -20.18 -5.12
N GLY A 813 -21.29 -20.36 -3.85
CA GLY A 813 -21.09 -19.40 -2.78
C GLY A 813 -19.61 -19.09 -2.57
N GLY A 814 -19.29 -17.80 -2.68
CA GLY A 814 -18.03 -17.24 -2.24
C GLY A 814 -17.89 -17.27 -0.72
N PHE A 815 -16.76 -17.82 -0.30
CA PHE A 815 -16.20 -17.78 1.05
C PHE A 815 -16.15 -16.36 1.63
N GLY A 816 -16.57 -16.22 2.88
CA GLY A 816 -16.22 -15.12 3.77
C GLY A 816 -16.00 -15.65 5.18
N GLY A 817 -14.94 -15.17 5.84
CA GLY A 817 -14.87 -15.16 7.31
C GLY A 817 -13.77 -15.99 7.97
N LEU A 818 -12.78 -15.28 8.49
CA LEU A 818 -11.89 -15.70 9.58
C LEU A 818 -12.64 -16.30 10.78
N GLY A 819 -11.95 -17.18 11.53
CA GLY A 819 -12.00 -17.14 12.99
C GLY A 819 -12.51 -18.39 13.70
N GLY A 820 -11.75 -19.49 13.68
CA GLY A 820 -11.99 -20.67 14.49
C GLY A 820 -10.82 -20.98 15.43
N PHE A 821 -10.66 -20.19 16.49
CA PHE A 821 -9.96 -20.61 17.71
C PHE A 821 -11.05 -20.84 18.78
N GLY A 822 -11.63 -22.03 18.75
CA GLY A 822 -12.53 -22.53 19.80
C GLY A 822 -11.85 -23.71 20.49
N GLY A 823 -11.40 -23.50 21.73
CA GLY A 823 -10.95 -24.58 22.61
C GLY A 823 -12.15 -25.39 23.10
N GLY A 824 -12.08 -26.69 22.91
CA GLY A 824 -12.96 -27.65 23.57
C GLY A 824 -12.32 -28.14 24.85
N LEU A 825 -12.97 -27.85 25.98
CA LEU A 825 -12.86 -28.62 27.22
C LEU A 825 -13.55 -29.97 26.97
N GLY A 826 -12.80 -31.04 27.19
CA GLY A 826 -13.22 -32.44 27.17
C GLY A 826 -12.05 -33.29 27.65
#